data_AF-A0A1F2U8G0-F1
#
_entry.id   AF-A0A1F2U8G0-F1
#
_cell.length_a   1.000
_cell.length_b   1.000
_cell.length_c   1.000
_cell.angle_alpha   90.00
_cell.angle_beta   90.00
_cell.angle_gamma   90.00
#
_symmetry.space_group_name_H-M   'P 1'
#
loop_
_entity.id
_entity.type
_entity.pdbx_description
1 polymer ?
#
loop_
_entity_poly.entity_id
_entity_poly.type
_entity_poly.pdbx_seq_one_letter_code
_entity_poly.pdbx_strand_id
1 'polypeptide(L)'
;MSFRYAVVRIRVLRSLIGLGVLFLWGSVPDVRSQQPVDLILHNGKILTVDDSFSTAQAVAVTGNTITAVGNNADILKLSAPGTQVIDLRGRTVTPGMIDTHRHYSVDGMIASEKDRNSYRVDWKAVKTKEDVLNQIAGIIQREKIPPGAWIHFDNDVGFMGAVSPTTVLYSKILFDELNRWELDKAAPSNPIIMSLGVPEYSQILVNGVAMDILWKEYGDFIKENGRYWIDSSGRPDGHLESPAQRPIQQVYEPRPTAEVQAPHFRKIQEAEAAIGLTVVSGRYPTYRVKSLQLLESRGQLIQRVAYGYEDVFGVIKDLGELKNLASKIGSGTDKIWINSIAPSNVDGAGGRVCSSQPKQGLYATDYVYPMGACQLDTEYRGPGQRAAPLQANYFRDWLQASGRYGVRFANTHVSGDRSYSILLATMEQIQKQYGPDATRNWALDHCDMVNPADLPLAGKLGATFSCYSSPIERGAGIAASYGEEVAQKFISPVKSMLNAGAKVVFEMDSDANVWQALERLITRKDSKGKVWGPQERVDRTTALKMITRWAADYLLRGDKLGSIEAGKLADLVVLNRDYMTIPEEEIRGLQSRFTVLGGKIIYVHPDFAQEYNLRPAGAVVSTYDELKARRNPLRDYSGGQG
;
A
#
# COMPACT_ATOMS: atom_id res chain seq x y z
N MET A 1 -51.36 10.13 -41.95
CA MET A 1 -52.26 9.09 -41.41
C MET A 1 -51.73 8.71 -40.04
N SER A 2 -52.37 9.23 -39.00
CA SER A 2 -52.00 9.10 -37.59
C SER A 2 -52.83 7.99 -36.96
N PHE A 3 -52.27 7.19 -36.05
CA PHE A 3 -53.09 6.48 -35.05
C PHE A 3 -52.42 6.49 -33.68
N ARG A 4 -53.21 6.95 -32.70
CA ARG A 4 -52.99 6.98 -31.25
C ARG A 4 -53.75 5.81 -30.60
N TYR A 5 -53.27 5.31 -29.46
CA TYR A 5 -54.07 4.66 -28.40
C TYR A 5 -53.44 5.12 -27.06
N ALA A 6 -54.06 5.96 -26.22
CA ALA A 6 -55.31 5.88 -25.43
C ALA A 6 -55.15 5.10 -24.11
N VAL A 7 -55.02 5.84 -23.01
CA VAL A 7 -55.04 5.40 -21.61
C VAL A 7 -56.46 5.55 -21.06
N VAL A 8 -57.01 4.50 -20.46
CA VAL A 8 -58.35 4.50 -19.83
C VAL A 8 -58.23 4.71 -18.32
N ARG A 9 -58.95 5.72 -17.80
CA ARG A 9 -59.23 5.92 -16.37
C ARG A 9 -60.62 5.38 -16.05
N ILE A 10 -60.77 4.63 -14.96
CA ILE A 10 -62.08 4.25 -14.41
C ILE A 10 -62.20 4.84 -13.00
N ARG A 11 -63.28 5.60 -12.80
CA ARG A 11 -63.83 6.02 -11.49
C ARG A 11 -64.94 5.03 -11.11
N VAL A 12 -65.04 4.65 -9.83
CA VAL A 12 -66.25 4.02 -9.28
C VAL A 12 -66.67 4.67 -7.96
N LEU A 13 -67.99 4.78 -7.84
CA LEU A 13 -68.84 5.45 -6.85
C LEU A 13 -68.74 4.94 -5.39
N ARG A 14 -69.13 5.82 -4.47
CA ARG A 14 -69.50 5.55 -3.06
C ARG A 14 -70.91 4.97 -2.94
N SER A 15 -71.12 4.04 -2.01
CA SER A 15 -72.37 3.87 -1.22
C SER A 15 -72.11 3.02 0.04
N LEU A 16 -72.80 3.39 1.12
CA LEU A 16 -72.67 2.94 2.52
C LEU A 16 -73.52 1.69 2.84
N ILE A 17 -73.11 0.93 3.86
CA ILE A 17 -73.79 0.06 4.87
C ILE A 17 -72.64 -0.86 5.38
N GLY A 18 -72.23 -1.00 6.64
CA GLY A 18 -72.87 -0.89 7.95
C GLY A 18 -72.55 -2.20 8.70
N LEU A 19 -71.66 -2.17 9.70
CA LEU A 19 -71.70 -2.92 10.99
C LEU A 19 -70.33 -2.85 11.67
N GLY A 20 -70.34 -2.49 12.95
CA GLY A 20 -69.14 -2.21 13.73
C GLY A 20 -68.43 -3.45 14.26
N VAL A 21 -67.10 -3.36 14.29
CA VAL A 21 -66.25 -3.94 15.32
C VAL A 21 -65.20 -2.89 15.65
N LEU A 22 -65.33 -2.29 16.84
CA LEU A 22 -64.33 -1.38 17.40
C LEU A 22 -63.14 -2.22 17.90
N PHE A 23 -62.14 -2.44 17.04
CA PHE A 23 -60.81 -2.82 17.49
C PHE A 23 -60.03 -1.55 17.82
N LEU A 24 -59.90 -1.26 19.12
CA LEU A 24 -58.92 -0.32 19.64
C LEU A 24 -57.52 -0.87 19.35
N TRP A 25 -56.95 -0.52 18.21
CA TRP A 25 -55.51 -0.64 17.98
C TRP A 25 -54.81 0.43 18.81
N GLY A 26 -54.54 0.10 20.07
CA GLY A 26 -53.50 0.78 20.84
C GLY A 26 -52.20 0.66 20.04
N SER A 27 -51.63 1.80 19.68
CA SER A 27 -50.30 1.89 19.10
C SER A 27 -49.31 1.37 20.14
N VAL A 28 -48.98 0.08 20.09
CA VAL A 28 -47.83 -0.43 20.83
C VAL A 28 -46.62 0.26 20.22
N PRO A 29 -45.86 1.08 20.96
CA PRO A 29 -44.60 1.59 20.44
C PRO A 29 -43.77 0.38 20.05
N ASP A 30 -43.28 0.37 18.82
CA ASP A 30 -42.34 -0.62 18.32
C ASP A 30 -41.07 -0.47 19.18
N VAL A 31 -41.04 -1.19 20.31
CA VAL A 31 -39.84 -1.37 21.11
C VAL A 31 -38.93 -2.23 20.25
N ARG A 32 -38.22 -1.58 19.32
CA ARG A 32 -36.94 -2.10 18.87
C ARG A 32 -36.15 -2.28 20.14
N SER A 33 -36.00 -3.54 20.59
CA SER A 33 -35.07 -3.88 21.64
C SER A 33 -33.74 -3.28 21.21
N GLN A 34 -33.30 -2.25 21.94
CA GLN A 34 -32.00 -1.66 21.71
C GLN A 34 -31.02 -2.82 21.91
N GLN A 35 -30.32 -3.21 20.85
CA GLN A 35 -29.36 -4.31 20.91
C GLN A 35 -28.46 -4.08 22.14
N PRO A 36 -28.29 -5.07 23.02
CA PRO A 36 -27.54 -4.87 24.25
C PRO A 36 -26.10 -4.44 23.91
N VAL A 37 -25.54 -3.55 24.73
CA VAL A 37 -24.13 -3.15 24.58
C VAL A 37 -23.24 -4.36 24.84
N ASP A 38 -22.31 -4.63 23.93
CA ASP A 38 -21.43 -5.80 24.01
C ASP A 38 -20.17 -5.48 24.84
N LEU A 39 -19.60 -4.30 24.65
CA LEU A 39 -18.35 -3.87 25.28
C LEU A 39 -18.45 -2.42 25.76
N ILE A 40 -18.06 -2.19 27.01
CA ILE A 40 -17.83 -0.86 27.59
C ILE A 40 -16.39 -0.76 28.05
N LEU A 41 -15.68 0.25 27.54
CA LEU A 41 -14.39 0.66 28.06
C LEU A 41 -14.58 1.96 28.81
N HIS A 42 -14.25 2.00 30.11
CA HIS A 42 -14.47 3.19 30.94
C HIS A 42 -13.26 3.51 31.81
N ASN A 43 -13.29 4.66 32.47
CA ASN A 43 -12.20 5.19 33.29
C ASN A 43 -10.89 5.26 32.50
N GLY A 44 -10.96 5.66 31.24
CA GLY A 44 -9.80 5.84 30.36
C GLY A 44 -9.65 7.28 29.90
N LYS A 45 -8.58 7.51 29.14
CA LYS A 45 -8.42 8.72 28.32
C LYS A 45 -8.72 8.37 26.87
N ILE A 46 -9.96 8.59 26.43
CA ILE A 46 -10.39 8.26 25.07
C ILE A 46 -10.03 9.42 24.15
N LEU A 47 -9.00 9.27 23.32
CA LEU A 47 -8.69 10.22 22.26
C LEU A 47 -9.66 9.96 21.11
N THR A 48 -10.65 10.83 20.91
CA THR A 48 -11.70 10.57 19.91
C THR A 48 -11.17 10.73 18.49
N VAL A 49 -10.21 11.64 18.31
CA VAL A 49 -9.71 12.06 17.00
C VAL A 49 -10.86 12.53 16.09
N ASP A 50 -11.88 13.14 16.70
CA ASP A 50 -12.87 13.93 15.98
C ASP A 50 -12.25 15.22 15.39
N ASP A 51 -13.05 16.01 14.68
CA ASP A 51 -12.55 17.23 14.05
C ASP A 51 -11.96 18.22 15.09
N SER A 52 -12.53 18.24 16.29
CA SER A 52 -12.08 19.06 17.42
C SER A 52 -10.94 18.43 18.23
N PHE A 53 -10.54 17.20 17.92
CA PHE A 53 -9.62 16.38 18.71
C PHE A 53 -10.02 16.29 20.19
N SER A 54 -11.29 16.03 20.45
CA SER A 54 -11.84 15.94 21.81
C SER A 54 -11.31 14.72 22.58
N THR A 55 -11.53 14.73 23.89
CA THR A 55 -11.28 13.58 24.76
C THR A 55 -12.53 13.19 25.53
N ALA A 56 -12.72 11.89 25.74
CA ALA A 56 -13.79 11.33 26.57
C ALA A 56 -13.23 10.38 27.65
N GLN A 57 -14.10 9.87 28.53
CA GLN A 57 -13.72 8.96 29.61
C GLN A 57 -14.10 7.50 29.33
N ALA A 58 -15.13 7.30 28.49
CA ALA A 58 -15.67 5.99 28.20
C ALA A 58 -16.25 5.88 26.78
N VAL A 59 -16.30 4.64 26.26
CA VAL A 59 -16.89 4.27 24.98
C VAL A 59 -17.69 2.97 25.13
N ALA A 60 -18.87 2.92 24.53
CA ALA A 60 -19.74 1.74 24.43
C ALA A 60 -19.83 1.26 22.97
N VAL A 61 -19.81 -0.05 22.79
CA VAL A 61 -19.81 -0.72 21.48
C VAL A 61 -20.92 -1.76 21.43
N THR A 62 -21.67 -1.76 20.32
CA THR A 62 -22.69 -2.77 20.00
C THR A 62 -22.43 -3.32 18.59
N GLY A 63 -22.35 -4.63 18.48
CA GLY A 63 -21.96 -5.33 17.27
C GLY A 63 -20.61 -4.87 16.77
N ASN A 64 -20.59 -4.25 15.59
CA ASN A 64 -19.39 -3.72 14.96
C ASN A 64 -19.22 -2.21 15.10
N THR A 65 -20.14 -1.51 15.77
CA THR A 65 -20.22 -0.05 15.80
C THR A 65 -20.10 0.54 17.20
N ILE A 66 -19.57 1.75 17.28
CA ILE A 66 -19.55 2.56 18.49
C ILE A 66 -20.96 3.10 18.72
N THR A 67 -21.55 2.76 19.85
CA THR A 67 -22.91 3.17 20.22
C THR A 67 -22.91 4.53 20.90
N ALA A 68 -21.94 4.78 21.78
CA ALA A 68 -21.82 6.05 22.51
C ALA A 68 -20.39 6.30 22.99
N VAL A 69 -20.04 7.58 23.14
CA VAL A 69 -18.76 8.07 23.65
C VAL A 69 -19.05 9.22 24.61
N GLY A 70 -18.44 9.23 25.80
CA GLY A 70 -18.78 10.26 26.79
C GLY A 70 -18.09 10.10 28.14
N ASN A 71 -18.72 10.64 29.19
CA ASN A 71 -18.25 10.49 30.56
C ASN A 71 -18.56 9.08 31.11
N ASN A 72 -17.88 8.69 32.19
CA ASN A 72 -18.04 7.36 32.78
C ASN A 72 -19.49 7.07 33.22
N ALA A 73 -20.12 8.03 33.91
CA ALA A 73 -21.43 7.83 34.51
C ALA A 73 -22.52 7.55 33.47
N ASP A 74 -22.48 8.25 32.32
CA ASP A 74 -23.49 8.09 31.28
C ASP A 74 -23.28 6.82 30.46
N ILE A 75 -22.02 6.48 30.15
CA ILE A 75 -21.72 5.27 29.39
C ILE A 75 -21.99 4.00 30.21
N LEU A 76 -21.67 4.00 31.51
CA LEU A 76 -21.90 2.82 32.37
C LEU A 76 -23.39 2.49 32.55
N LYS A 77 -24.30 3.46 32.43
CA LYS A 77 -25.76 3.22 32.43
C LYS A 77 -26.22 2.36 31.24
N LEU A 78 -25.43 2.28 30.18
CA LEU A 78 -25.74 1.47 29.00
C LEU A 78 -25.41 -0.01 29.19
N SER A 79 -24.76 -0.37 30.30
CA SER A 79 -24.44 -1.77 30.61
C SER A 79 -25.72 -2.60 30.77
N ALA A 80 -25.72 -3.80 30.20
CA ALA A 80 -26.79 -4.78 30.29
C ALA A 80 -26.21 -6.14 30.74
N PRO A 81 -27.06 -7.12 31.11
CA PRO A 81 -26.59 -8.49 31.32
C PRO A 81 -25.83 -9.00 30.08
N GLY A 82 -24.60 -9.48 30.29
CA GLY A 82 -23.73 -9.94 29.21
C GLY A 82 -22.77 -8.89 28.65
N THR A 83 -22.93 -7.60 28.99
CA THR A 83 -21.97 -6.56 28.61
C THR A 83 -20.61 -6.83 29.26
N GLN A 84 -19.56 -6.84 28.44
CA GLN A 84 -18.19 -6.85 28.92
C GLN A 84 -17.79 -5.43 29.34
N VAL A 85 -17.64 -5.20 30.64
CA VAL A 85 -17.24 -3.88 31.19
C VAL A 85 -15.78 -3.95 31.64
N ILE A 86 -14.93 -3.09 31.07
CA ILE A 86 -13.50 -3.03 31.35
C ILE A 86 -13.14 -1.65 31.92
N ASP A 87 -12.70 -1.63 33.17
CA ASP A 87 -12.09 -0.45 33.81
C ASP A 87 -10.66 -0.27 33.31
N LEU A 88 -10.40 0.79 32.54
CA LEU A 88 -9.11 1.06 31.91
C LEU A 88 -8.05 1.59 32.87
N ARG A 89 -8.42 2.00 34.10
CA ARG A 89 -7.51 2.57 35.12
C ARG A 89 -6.63 3.72 34.59
N GLY A 90 -7.25 4.62 33.84
CA GLY A 90 -6.62 5.81 33.25
C GLY A 90 -5.85 5.57 31.95
N ARG A 91 -5.82 4.34 31.42
CA ARG A 91 -5.14 4.04 30.16
C ARG A 91 -5.74 4.80 28.98
N THR A 92 -4.91 5.06 27.98
CA THR A 92 -5.31 5.81 26.78
C THR A 92 -5.92 4.88 25.74
N VAL A 93 -6.98 5.33 25.09
CA VAL A 93 -7.61 4.66 23.94
C VAL A 93 -7.52 5.55 22.72
N THR A 94 -7.16 4.97 21.59
CA THR A 94 -7.16 5.64 20.28
C THR A 94 -8.04 4.87 19.29
N PRO A 95 -8.44 5.47 18.16
CA PRO A 95 -8.89 4.69 17.02
C PRO A 95 -7.82 3.65 16.64
N GLY A 96 -8.23 2.61 15.92
CA GLY A 96 -7.32 1.71 15.23
C GLY A 96 -6.40 2.46 14.26
N MET A 97 -5.11 2.09 14.25
CA MET A 97 -4.16 2.68 13.32
C MET A 97 -4.43 2.17 11.89
N ILE A 98 -4.26 3.05 10.91
CA ILE A 98 -4.45 2.81 9.49
C ILE A 98 -3.14 3.08 8.75
N ASP A 99 -2.55 2.06 8.15
CA ASP A 99 -1.38 2.19 7.28
C ASP A 99 -1.82 2.25 5.81
N THR A 100 -1.59 3.38 5.13
CA THR A 100 -2.07 3.57 3.75
C THR A 100 -1.20 2.93 2.67
N HIS A 101 -0.04 2.37 3.02
CA HIS A 101 0.81 1.62 2.09
C HIS A 101 1.60 0.50 2.77
N ARG A 102 1.20 -0.75 2.48
CA ARG A 102 1.73 -1.98 3.05
C ARG A 102 1.83 -3.07 2.01
N HIS A 103 2.98 -3.76 1.97
CA HIS A 103 3.19 -4.92 1.13
C HIS A 103 2.99 -6.23 1.90
N TYR A 104 2.12 -7.10 1.39
CA TYR A 104 2.02 -8.50 1.80
C TYR A 104 2.96 -9.37 0.93
N SER A 105 4.27 -9.09 0.97
CA SER A 105 5.27 -9.77 0.14
C SER A 105 5.95 -10.91 0.91
N VAL A 106 5.28 -12.07 0.95
CA VAL A 106 5.82 -13.30 1.56
C VAL A 106 6.22 -14.36 0.53
N ASP A 107 5.89 -14.16 -0.74
CA ASP A 107 6.00 -15.19 -1.80
C ASP A 107 7.40 -15.85 -1.78
N GLY A 108 8.46 -15.04 -1.75
CA GLY A 108 9.87 -15.41 -1.58
C GLY A 108 10.19 -16.47 -0.51
N MET A 109 9.37 -16.53 0.54
CA MET A 109 9.72 -17.06 1.85
C MET A 109 8.82 -18.19 2.33
N ILE A 110 7.70 -18.46 1.67
CA ILE A 110 6.64 -19.31 2.24
C ILE A 110 6.31 -20.54 1.39
N ALA A 111 6.73 -20.55 0.14
CA ALA A 111 6.51 -21.64 -0.78
C ALA A 111 7.87 -22.16 -1.24
N SER A 112 7.99 -23.47 -1.49
CA SER A 112 9.25 -24.00 -2.02
C SER A 112 9.58 -23.39 -3.38
N GLU A 113 10.85 -23.41 -3.79
CA GLU A 113 11.24 -22.97 -5.15
C GLU A 113 10.40 -23.69 -6.21
N LYS A 114 10.10 -24.97 -5.97
CA LYS A 114 9.24 -25.80 -6.82
C LYS A 114 7.78 -25.34 -6.84
N ASP A 115 7.20 -24.99 -5.69
CA ASP A 115 5.80 -24.51 -5.62
C ASP A 115 5.61 -23.17 -6.31
N ARG A 116 6.67 -22.35 -6.35
CA ARG A 116 6.68 -21.04 -7.00
C ARG A 116 7.29 -21.03 -8.38
N ASN A 117 7.83 -22.17 -8.83
CA ASN A 117 8.63 -22.25 -10.05
C ASN A 117 9.61 -21.06 -10.19
N SER A 118 10.16 -20.61 -9.05
CA SER A 118 11.05 -19.47 -8.93
C SER A 118 12.27 -19.92 -8.15
N TYR A 119 13.43 -19.74 -8.75
CA TYR A 119 14.71 -20.27 -8.29
C TYR A 119 15.70 -19.14 -8.02
N ARG A 120 16.56 -19.33 -7.02
CA ARG A 120 17.54 -18.30 -6.65
C ARG A 120 18.89 -18.53 -7.35
N VAL A 121 19.43 -17.47 -7.93
CA VAL A 121 20.86 -17.39 -8.29
C VAL A 121 21.65 -16.95 -7.05
N ASP A 122 22.69 -17.68 -6.67
CA ASP A 122 23.59 -17.29 -5.59
C ASP A 122 24.60 -16.25 -6.07
N TRP A 123 24.22 -14.99 -5.93
CA TRP A 123 25.05 -13.85 -6.30
C TRP A 123 26.33 -13.74 -5.48
N LYS A 124 26.41 -14.30 -4.26
CA LYS A 124 27.64 -14.24 -3.47
C LYS A 124 28.80 -14.99 -4.15
N ALA A 125 28.47 -16.04 -4.90
CA ALA A 125 29.41 -16.83 -5.69
C ALA A 125 29.71 -16.22 -7.07
N VAL A 126 28.92 -15.25 -7.54
CA VAL A 126 29.07 -14.67 -8.89
C VAL A 126 30.27 -13.73 -8.96
N LYS A 127 31.14 -13.98 -9.94
CA LYS A 127 32.27 -13.12 -10.34
C LYS A 127 32.20 -12.72 -11.82
N THR A 128 31.58 -13.55 -12.66
CA THR A 128 31.38 -13.26 -14.08
C THR A 128 29.95 -13.63 -14.53
N LYS A 129 29.54 -13.21 -15.72
CA LYS A 129 28.26 -13.65 -16.31
C LYS A 129 28.18 -15.18 -16.47
N GLU A 130 29.29 -15.86 -16.75
CA GLU A 130 29.33 -17.32 -16.91
C GLU A 130 28.93 -18.04 -15.62
N ASP A 131 29.26 -17.49 -14.44
CA ASP A 131 28.80 -18.05 -13.16
C ASP A 131 27.26 -18.06 -13.07
N VAL A 132 26.62 -17.00 -13.55
CA VAL A 132 25.14 -16.91 -13.60
C VAL A 132 24.58 -17.94 -14.57
N LEU A 133 25.13 -18.02 -15.79
CA LEU A 133 24.67 -18.95 -16.82
C LEU A 133 24.83 -20.42 -16.37
N ASN A 134 25.96 -20.74 -15.73
CA ASN A 134 26.23 -22.08 -15.20
C ASN A 134 25.25 -22.45 -14.07
N GLN A 135 24.94 -21.50 -13.17
CA GLN A 135 23.94 -21.72 -12.13
C GLN A 135 22.55 -21.97 -12.72
N ILE A 136 22.12 -21.18 -13.72
CA ILE A 136 20.84 -21.36 -14.42
C ILE A 136 20.76 -22.75 -15.05
N ALA A 137 21.76 -23.13 -15.85
CA ALA A 137 21.80 -24.44 -16.51
C ALA A 137 21.82 -25.59 -15.49
N GLY A 138 22.59 -25.42 -14.40
CA GLY A 138 22.65 -26.38 -13.30
C GLY A 138 21.33 -26.55 -12.56
N ILE A 139 20.57 -25.47 -12.33
CA ILE A 139 19.24 -25.51 -11.72
C ILE A 139 18.26 -26.26 -12.65
N ILE A 140 18.24 -25.92 -13.95
CA ILE A 140 17.38 -26.60 -14.94
C ILE A 140 17.62 -28.12 -14.93
N GLN A 141 18.90 -28.52 -14.93
CA GLN A 141 19.28 -29.93 -14.91
C GLN A 141 18.93 -30.61 -13.58
N ARG A 142 19.25 -29.99 -12.45
CA ARG A 142 19.03 -30.53 -11.10
C ARG A 142 17.54 -30.74 -10.82
N GLU A 143 16.73 -29.76 -11.16
CA GLU A 143 15.28 -29.76 -10.93
C GLU A 143 14.51 -30.51 -12.02
N LYS A 144 15.21 -30.97 -13.09
CA LYS A 144 14.66 -31.71 -14.22
C LYS A 144 13.50 -30.96 -14.90
N ILE A 145 13.68 -29.67 -15.11
CA ILE A 145 12.63 -28.80 -15.68
C ILE A 145 12.42 -29.20 -17.15
N PRO A 146 11.19 -29.55 -17.59
CA PRO A 146 10.94 -29.98 -18.96
C PRO A 146 11.07 -28.82 -19.95
N PRO A 147 11.47 -29.08 -21.21
CA PRO A 147 11.48 -28.06 -22.27
C PRO A 147 10.13 -27.35 -22.41
N GLY A 148 10.16 -26.04 -22.66
CA GLY A 148 8.97 -25.20 -22.81
C GLY A 148 8.34 -24.74 -21.48
N ALA A 149 8.71 -25.32 -20.34
CA ALA A 149 8.28 -24.80 -19.04
C ALA A 149 8.96 -23.45 -18.75
N TRP A 150 8.17 -22.46 -18.37
CA TRP A 150 8.67 -21.18 -17.89
C TRP A 150 9.47 -21.33 -16.60
N ILE A 151 10.45 -20.46 -16.40
CA ILE A 151 11.31 -20.46 -15.22
C ILE A 151 11.54 -19.02 -14.78
N HIS A 152 11.26 -18.72 -13.51
CA HIS A 152 11.61 -17.45 -12.90
C HIS A 152 12.91 -17.61 -12.11
N PHE A 153 13.87 -16.73 -12.35
CA PHE A 153 15.05 -16.54 -11.52
C PHE A 153 14.92 -15.26 -10.72
N ASP A 154 14.85 -15.42 -9.40
CA ASP A 154 14.97 -14.29 -8.48
C ASP A 154 16.44 -13.94 -8.28
N ASN A 155 16.71 -12.65 -8.42
CA ASN A 155 17.98 -12.06 -8.03
C ASN A 155 17.77 -11.40 -6.67
N ASP A 156 18.62 -11.73 -5.71
CA ASP A 156 18.65 -11.11 -4.38
C ASP A 156 19.67 -9.97 -4.31
N VAL A 157 19.92 -9.32 -5.44
CA VAL A 157 20.86 -8.22 -5.54
C VAL A 157 20.18 -6.93 -5.08
N GLY A 158 20.48 -6.53 -3.84
CA GLY A 158 20.04 -5.27 -3.28
C GLY A 158 20.83 -4.08 -3.85
N PHE A 159 20.18 -3.23 -4.66
CA PHE A 159 20.76 -2.00 -5.20
C PHE A 159 20.36 -0.72 -4.44
N MET A 160 19.73 -0.86 -3.27
CA MET A 160 19.18 0.25 -2.49
C MET A 160 20.16 0.83 -1.46
N GLY A 161 21.33 0.21 -1.28
CA GLY A 161 22.38 0.61 -0.34
C GLY A 161 23.57 1.34 -0.99
N ALA A 162 24.58 1.67 -0.19
CA ALA A 162 25.79 2.38 -0.64
C ALA A 162 26.58 1.59 -1.71
N VAL A 163 27.31 2.31 -2.58
CA VAL A 163 28.19 1.70 -3.58
C VAL A 163 29.25 0.85 -2.89
N SER A 164 29.34 -0.41 -3.30
CA SER A 164 30.50 -1.26 -3.11
C SER A 164 31.03 -1.76 -4.47
N PRO A 165 32.32 -2.15 -4.54
CA PRO A 165 32.86 -2.82 -5.74
C PRO A 165 32.01 -4.02 -6.17
N THR A 166 31.46 -4.75 -5.21
CA THR A 166 30.57 -5.91 -5.44
C THR A 166 29.25 -5.49 -6.12
N THR A 167 28.58 -4.46 -5.61
CA THR A 167 27.33 -3.98 -6.22
C THR A 167 27.55 -3.38 -7.62
N VAL A 168 28.72 -2.80 -7.88
CA VAL A 168 29.10 -2.33 -9.22
C VAL A 168 29.33 -3.52 -10.15
N LEU A 169 30.04 -4.55 -9.70
CA LEU A 169 30.24 -5.78 -10.46
C LEU A 169 28.90 -6.43 -10.83
N TYR A 170 27.99 -6.59 -9.87
CA TYR A 170 26.68 -7.17 -10.15
C TYR A 170 25.86 -6.32 -11.10
N SER A 171 25.95 -4.99 -11.00
CA SER A 171 25.29 -4.09 -11.96
C SER A 171 25.85 -4.28 -13.37
N LYS A 172 27.17 -4.41 -13.54
CA LYS A 172 27.79 -4.67 -14.85
C LYS A 172 27.35 -6.01 -15.43
N ILE A 173 27.36 -7.06 -14.62
CA ILE A 173 26.93 -8.39 -15.06
C ILE A 173 25.46 -8.34 -15.51
N LEU A 174 24.58 -7.78 -14.69
CA LEU A 174 23.14 -7.75 -14.95
C LEU A 174 22.75 -6.86 -16.11
N PHE A 175 23.34 -5.67 -16.22
CA PHE A 175 22.90 -4.65 -17.16
C PHE A 175 23.79 -4.54 -18.40
N ASP A 176 25.06 -4.93 -18.36
CA ASP A 176 25.99 -4.72 -19.50
C ASP A 176 26.38 -6.04 -20.17
N GLU A 177 26.48 -7.12 -19.40
CA GLU A 177 27.01 -8.40 -19.90
C GLU A 177 25.92 -9.44 -20.23
N LEU A 178 24.88 -9.53 -19.39
CA LEU A 178 23.75 -10.42 -19.62
C LEU A 178 22.76 -9.78 -20.59
N ASN A 179 22.20 -10.61 -21.46
CA ASN A 179 21.13 -10.27 -22.39
C ASN A 179 20.43 -11.57 -22.81
N ARG A 180 19.40 -11.47 -23.66
CA ARG A 180 18.60 -12.61 -24.09
C ARG A 180 19.43 -13.70 -24.75
N TRP A 181 20.46 -13.34 -25.54
CA TRP A 181 21.29 -14.30 -26.27
C TRP A 181 22.24 -15.04 -25.32
N GLU A 182 22.69 -14.40 -24.25
CA GLU A 182 23.43 -15.08 -23.19
C GLU A 182 22.53 -16.05 -22.42
N LEU A 183 21.29 -15.65 -22.08
CA LEU A 183 20.34 -16.55 -21.44
C LEU A 183 19.92 -17.73 -22.33
N ASP A 184 19.83 -17.53 -23.65
CA ASP A 184 19.55 -18.61 -24.61
C ASP A 184 20.61 -19.72 -24.57
N LYS A 185 21.87 -19.40 -24.21
CA LYS A 185 22.93 -20.42 -24.05
C LYS A 185 22.65 -21.35 -22.87
N ALA A 186 22.10 -20.80 -21.78
CA ALA A 186 21.82 -21.57 -20.57
C ALA A 186 20.45 -22.28 -20.62
N ALA A 187 19.49 -21.72 -21.37
CA ALA A 187 18.11 -22.19 -21.44
C ALA A 187 17.55 -22.09 -22.88
N PRO A 188 18.04 -22.88 -23.85
CA PRO A 188 17.69 -22.73 -25.26
C PRO A 188 16.23 -23.09 -25.59
N SER A 189 15.57 -23.84 -24.71
CA SER A 189 14.21 -24.36 -24.95
C SER A 189 13.20 -23.92 -23.88
N ASN A 190 13.61 -23.16 -22.88
CA ASN A 190 12.78 -22.77 -21.75
C ASN A 190 12.66 -21.24 -21.71
N PRO A 191 11.45 -20.67 -21.65
CA PRO A 191 11.30 -19.23 -21.46
C PRO A 191 11.73 -18.81 -20.06
N ILE A 192 12.63 -17.84 -19.99
CA ILE A 192 13.23 -17.36 -18.75
C ILE A 192 12.73 -15.95 -18.41
N ILE A 193 12.44 -15.73 -17.12
CA ILE A 193 12.38 -14.41 -16.50
C ILE A 193 13.48 -14.32 -15.46
N MET A 194 14.27 -13.25 -15.50
CA MET A 194 15.17 -12.88 -14.41
C MET A 194 14.75 -11.52 -13.86
N SER A 195 14.45 -11.44 -12.57
CA SER A 195 14.24 -10.17 -11.88
C SER A 195 15.50 -9.29 -12.01
N LEU A 196 15.40 -7.96 -12.13
CA LEU A 196 16.55 -7.02 -12.21
C LEU A 196 16.64 -6.03 -11.03
N GLY A 197 16.15 -6.42 -9.85
CA GLY A 197 16.15 -5.60 -8.64
C GLY A 197 14.79 -4.94 -8.31
N VAL A 198 14.63 -4.49 -7.06
CA VAL A 198 13.39 -4.01 -6.40
C VAL A 198 12.66 -2.88 -7.16
N PRO A 199 11.35 -2.64 -6.99
CA PRO A 199 10.33 -3.57 -6.53
C PRO A 199 9.91 -4.50 -7.67
N GLU A 200 9.26 -5.59 -7.27
CA GLU A 200 8.67 -6.63 -8.11
C GLU A 200 8.16 -6.07 -9.45
N TYR A 201 8.69 -6.62 -10.55
CA TYR A 201 8.31 -6.28 -11.92
C TYR A 201 8.66 -4.86 -12.39
N SER A 202 9.46 -4.07 -11.68
CA SER A 202 9.89 -2.76 -12.23
C SER A 202 10.78 -2.94 -13.48
N GLN A 203 11.60 -3.99 -13.50
CA GLN A 203 12.45 -4.37 -14.61
C GLN A 203 12.77 -5.87 -14.57
N ILE A 204 12.80 -6.51 -15.75
CA ILE A 204 13.16 -7.92 -15.92
C ILE A 204 14.09 -8.10 -17.12
N LEU A 205 14.84 -9.19 -17.10
CA LEU A 205 15.57 -9.71 -18.27
C LEU A 205 14.93 -11.03 -18.71
N VAL A 206 14.64 -11.16 -19.99
CA VAL A 206 14.04 -12.37 -20.58
C VAL A 206 14.90 -12.91 -21.73
N ASN A 207 14.83 -14.23 -21.98
CA ASN A 207 15.55 -14.87 -23.09
C ASN A 207 14.74 -14.84 -24.41
N GLY A 208 15.32 -15.35 -25.50
CA GLY A 208 14.69 -15.39 -26.82
C GLY A 208 13.36 -16.13 -26.85
N VAL A 209 13.26 -17.26 -26.15
CA VAL A 209 12.01 -18.05 -26.07
C VAL A 209 10.88 -17.26 -25.41
N ALA A 210 11.16 -16.57 -24.31
CA ALA A 210 10.19 -15.70 -23.65
C ALA A 210 9.81 -14.49 -24.51
N MET A 211 10.79 -13.90 -25.20
CA MET A 211 10.56 -12.79 -26.14
C MET A 211 9.64 -13.20 -27.28
N ASP A 212 9.81 -14.38 -27.86
CA ASP A 212 8.96 -14.86 -28.96
C ASP A 212 7.51 -15.03 -28.52
N ILE A 213 7.27 -15.53 -27.29
CA ILE A 213 5.93 -15.63 -26.70
C ILE A 213 5.32 -14.23 -26.53
N LEU A 214 6.05 -13.31 -25.90
CA LEU A 214 5.57 -11.96 -25.63
C LEU A 214 5.30 -11.17 -26.91
N TRP A 215 6.22 -11.21 -27.88
CA TRP A 215 6.07 -10.45 -29.13
C TRP A 215 4.94 -10.98 -30.01
N LYS A 216 4.65 -12.28 -29.94
CA LYS A 216 3.54 -12.88 -30.70
C LYS A 216 2.18 -12.33 -30.25
N GLU A 217 1.98 -12.10 -28.96
CA GLU A 217 0.67 -11.72 -28.40
C GLU A 217 0.56 -10.22 -28.08
N TYR A 218 1.68 -9.60 -27.69
CA TYR A 218 1.75 -8.22 -27.18
C TYR A 218 2.75 -7.34 -27.93
N GLY A 219 3.34 -7.82 -29.04
CA GLY A 219 4.41 -7.12 -29.75
C GLY A 219 4.03 -5.71 -30.21
N ASP A 220 2.78 -5.49 -30.63
CA ASP A 220 2.31 -4.15 -31.06
C ASP A 220 2.26 -3.19 -29.86
N PHE A 221 1.68 -3.62 -28.74
CA PHE A 221 1.68 -2.85 -27.50
C PHE A 221 3.11 -2.54 -27.04
N ILE A 222 4.00 -3.54 -27.03
CA ILE A 222 5.37 -3.35 -26.56
C ILE A 222 6.14 -2.38 -27.46
N LYS A 223 5.99 -2.46 -28.79
CA LYS A 223 6.69 -1.54 -29.72
C LYS A 223 6.20 -0.10 -29.62
N GLU A 224 4.90 0.10 -29.40
CA GLU A 224 4.31 1.43 -29.34
C GLU A 224 4.50 2.08 -27.95
N ASN A 225 4.26 1.31 -26.90
CA ASN A 225 4.09 1.80 -25.53
C ASN A 225 5.19 1.33 -24.57
N GLY A 226 5.95 0.31 -24.95
CA GLY A 226 6.88 -0.38 -24.08
C GLY A 226 8.23 0.29 -23.96
N ARG A 227 8.86 0.13 -22.80
CA ARG A 227 10.27 0.44 -22.57
C ARG A 227 11.07 -0.85 -22.56
N TYR A 228 11.92 -1.03 -23.56
CA TYR A 228 12.80 -2.19 -23.68
C TYR A 228 14.13 -1.78 -24.28
N TRP A 229 15.20 -2.51 -23.96
CA TRP A 229 16.53 -2.17 -24.47
C TRP A 229 16.81 -2.85 -25.81
N ILE A 230 17.69 -2.22 -26.58
CA ILE A 230 18.07 -2.64 -27.93
C ILE A 230 19.59 -2.73 -28.08
N ASP A 231 20.04 -3.67 -28.92
CA ASP A 231 21.44 -3.74 -29.34
C ASP A 231 21.79 -2.63 -30.36
N SER A 232 23.06 -2.60 -30.78
CA SER A 232 23.55 -1.65 -31.79
C SER A 232 22.89 -1.78 -33.17
N SER A 233 22.15 -2.87 -33.42
CA SER A 233 21.36 -3.10 -34.63
C SER A 233 19.86 -2.82 -34.43
N GLY A 234 19.46 -2.31 -33.28
CA GLY A 234 18.06 -2.00 -32.95
C GLY A 234 17.21 -3.21 -32.55
N ARG A 235 17.81 -4.38 -32.31
CA ARG A 235 17.06 -5.58 -31.91
C ARG A 235 16.86 -5.59 -30.40
N PRO A 236 15.65 -5.93 -29.90
CA PRO A 236 15.40 -6.04 -28.46
C PRO A 236 16.35 -7.04 -27.80
N ASP A 237 17.04 -6.63 -26.73
CA ASP A 237 18.08 -7.43 -26.07
C ASP A 237 17.55 -8.28 -24.90
N GLY A 238 16.26 -8.16 -24.57
CA GLY A 238 15.60 -8.89 -23.48
C GLY A 238 15.39 -8.09 -22.19
N HIS A 239 15.98 -6.90 -22.02
CA HIS A 239 15.67 -6.03 -20.89
C HIS A 239 14.33 -5.33 -21.11
N LEU A 240 13.36 -5.56 -20.22
CA LEU A 240 12.04 -4.97 -20.26
C LEU A 240 11.79 -4.15 -18.99
N GLU A 241 11.41 -2.88 -19.16
CA GLU A 241 10.96 -1.97 -18.10
C GLU A 241 9.44 -1.78 -18.20
N SER A 242 8.79 -1.29 -17.14
CA SER A 242 7.37 -0.92 -17.22
C SER A 242 7.11 0.13 -18.31
N PRO A 243 6.06 -0.01 -19.15
CA PRO A 243 5.04 -1.06 -19.10
C PRO A 243 5.35 -2.31 -19.96
N ALA A 244 6.47 -2.38 -20.68
CA ALA A 244 6.78 -3.49 -21.60
C ALA A 244 6.83 -4.86 -20.91
N GLN A 245 7.26 -4.90 -19.66
CA GLN A 245 7.30 -6.14 -18.90
C GLN A 245 5.91 -6.61 -18.45
N ARG A 246 4.93 -5.70 -18.32
CA ARG A 246 3.62 -5.99 -17.69
C ARG A 246 2.83 -7.14 -18.32
N PRO A 247 2.78 -7.28 -19.66
CA PRO A 247 2.12 -8.41 -20.28
C PRO A 247 2.62 -9.78 -19.82
N ILE A 248 3.84 -9.87 -19.26
CA ILE A 248 4.37 -11.13 -18.77
C ILE A 248 3.51 -11.76 -17.69
N GLN A 249 2.86 -10.94 -16.85
CA GLN A 249 1.96 -11.41 -15.79
C GLN A 249 0.71 -12.12 -16.36
N GLN A 250 0.38 -11.90 -17.64
CA GLN A 250 -0.75 -12.55 -18.31
C GLN A 250 -0.39 -13.93 -18.87
N VAL A 251 0.88 -14.16 -19.21
CA VAL A 251 1.35 -15.40 -19.83
C VAL A 251 2.06 -16.32 -18.85
N TYR A 252 2.69 -15.76 -17.81
CA TYR A 252 3.38 -16.52 -16.79
C TYR A 252 3.53 -15.72 -15.49
N GLU A 253 2.88 -16.21 -14.45
CA GLU A 253 2.98 -15.66 -13.11
C GLU A 253 2.90 -16.80 -12.09
N PRO A 254 4.04 -17.37 -11.67
CA PRO A 254 3.99 -18.49 -10.78
C PRO A 254 3.79 -17.97 -9.34
N ARG A 255 2.58 -18.17 -8.81
CA ARG A 255 2.17 -17.65 -7.50
C ARG A 255 1.75 -18.79 -6.57
N PRO A 256 2.13 -18.75 -5.28
CA PRO A 256 1.61 -19.71 -4.31
C PRO A 256 0.08 -19.62 -4.27
N THR A 257 -0.61 -20.74 -4.00
CA THR A 257 -2.07 -20.73 -3.86
C THR A 257 -2.50 -19.92 -2.64
N ALA A 258 -3.76 -19.46 -2.63
CA ALA A 258 -4.34 -18.78 -1.47
C ALA A 258 -4.18 -19.60 -0.17
N GLU A 259 -4.26 -20.93 -0.27
CA GLU A 259 -4.10 -21.84 0.87
C GLU A 259 -2.69 -21.85 1.45
N VAL A 260 -1.68 -21.65 0.60
CA VAL A 260 -0.29 -21.51 1.04
C VAL A 260 -0.06 -20.13 1.65
N GLN A 261 -0.61 -19.06 1.07
CA GLN A 261 -0.33 -17.68 1.52
C GLN A 261 -1.11 -17.24 2.77
N ALA A 262 -2.39 -17.60 2.86
CA ALA A 262 -3.30 -17.11 3.89
C ALA A 262 -2.77 -17.30 5.33
N PRO A 263 -2.20 -18.47 5.72
CA PRO A 263 -1.63 -18.63 7.06
C PRO A 263 -0.47 -17.68 7.38
N HIS A 264 0.29 -17.24 6.38
CA HIS A 264 1.40 -16.30 6.58
C HIS A 264 0.91 -14.86 6.68
N PHE A 265 -0.07 -14.47 5.86
CA PHE A 265 -0.75 -13.18 6.01
C PHE A 265 -1.39 -13.06 7.39
N ARG A 266 -1.97 -14.16 7.90
CA ARG A 266 -2.49 -14.20 9.26
C ARG A 266 -1.42 -13.88 10.30
N LYS A 267 -0.24 -14.53 10.27
CA LYS A 267 0.87 -14.23 11.21
C LYS A 267 1.34 -12.76 11.14
N ILE A 268 1.30 -12.17 9.94
CA ILE A 268 1.56 -10.73 9.78
C ILE A 268 0.47 -9.93 10.49
N GLN A 269 -0.80 -10.18 10.24
CA GLN A 269 -1.89 -9.45 10.88
C GLN A 269 -1.87 -9.57 12.42
N GLU A 270 -1.43 -10.70 12.97
CA GLU A 270 -1.35 -10.91 14.42
C GLU A 270 -0.35 -9.96 15.11
N ALA A 271 0.89 -9.84 14.62
CA ALA A 271 1.82 -8.87 15.22
C ALA A 271 1.49 -7.42 14.84
N GLU A 272 0.75 -7.16 13.76
CA GLU A 272 0.28 -5.81 13.42
C GLU A 272 -0.83 -5.38 14.38
N ALA A 273 -1.74 -6.30 14.74
CA ALA A 273 -2.72 -6.08 15.78
C ALA A 273 -2.07 -5.76 17.14
N ALA A 274 -0.91 -6.35 17.46
CA ALA A 274 -0.18 -6.10 18.70
C ALA A 274 0.39 -4.66 18.81
N ILE A 275 0.59 -3.99 17.68
CA ILE A 275 1.00 -2.57 17.63
C ILE A 275 -0.18 -1.63 17.31
N GLY A 276 -1.40 -2.16 17.23
CA GLY A 276 -2.63 -1.37 17.06
C GLY A 276 -3.03 -1.09 15.61
N LEU A 277 -2.39 -1.73 14.63
CA LEU A 277 -2.80 -1.65 13.22
C LEU A 277 -4.04 -2.49 12.97
N THR A 278 -5.12 -1.83 12.55
CA THR A 278 -6.43 -2.46 12.29
C THR A 278 -6.81 -2.42 10.82
N VAL A 279 -6.20 -1.51 10.05
CA VAL A 279 -6.44 -1.34 8.62
C VAL A 279 -5.11 -1.16 7.90
N VAL A 280 -4.97 -1.80 6.75
CA VAL A 280 -3.86 -1.59 5.83
C VAL A 280 -4.38 -1.29 4.43
N SER A 281 -3.57 -0.60 3.64
CA SER A 281 -3.79 -0.42 2.22
C SER A 281 -2.51 -0.60 1.44
N GLY A 282 -2.61 -0.92 0.16
CA GLY A 282 -1.48 -1.09 -0.74
C GLY A 282 -1.95 -1.53 -2.11
N ARG A 283 -1.02 -1.66 -3.06
CA ARG A 283 -1.30 -2.31 -4.34
C ARG A 283 -1.26 -3.83 -4.17
N TYR A 284 -2.37 -4.50 -4.50
CA TYR A 284 -2.44 -5.96 -4.43
C TYR A 284 -2.92 -6.58 -5.75
N PRO A 285 -2.13 -7.50 -6.33
CA PRO A 285 -2.58 -8.34 -7.42
C PRO A 285 -3.65 -9.32 -6.95
N THR A 286 -4.46 -9.83 -7.90
CA THR A 286 -5.64 -10.65 -7.62
C THR A 286 -5.34 -11.86 -6.74
N TYR A 287 -4.20 -12.51 -6.94
CA TYR A 287 -3.87 -13.71 -6.17
C TYR A 287 -3.64 -13.42 -4.67
N ARG A 288 -3.10 -12.24 -4.30
CA ARG A 288 -2.98 -11.84 -2.88
C ARG A 288 -4.35 -11.53 -2.28
N VAL A 289 -5.21 -10.87 -3.07
CA VAL A 289 -6.59 -10.58 -2.66
C VAL A 289 -7.36 -11.88 -2.38
N LYS A 290 -7.16 -12.94 -3.20
CA LYS A 290 -7.76 -14.26 -2.95
C LYS A 290 -7.33 -14.87 -1.62
N SER A 291 -6.06 -14.72 -1.22
CA SER A 291 -5.56 -15.17 0.10
C SER A 291 -6.23 -14.43 1.26
N LEU A 292 -6.47 -13.11 1.11
CA LEU A 292 -7.19 -12.32 2.10
C LEU A 292 -8.69 -12.68 2.15
N GLN A 293 -9.33 -12.89 1.00
CA GLN A 293 -10.72 -13.35 0.91
C GLN A 293 -10.91 -14.74 1.52
N LEU A 294 -9.90 -15.61 1.40
CA LEU A 294 -9.90 -16.91 2.06
C LEU A 294 -9.85 -16.79 3.59
N LEU A 295 -9.01 -15.88 4.12
CA LEU A 295 -9.03 -15.57 5.56
C LEU A 295 -10.39 -15.01 5.98
N GLU A 296 -10.99 -14.14 5.17
CA GLU A 296 -12.30 -13.56 5.47
C GLU A 296 -13.40 -14.63 5.52
N SER A 297 -13.46 -15.51 4.52
CA SER A 297 -14.48 -16.57 4.42
C SER A 297 -14.39 -17.59 5.56
N ARG A 298 -13.19 -17.78 6.14
CA ARG A 298 -12.96 -18.61 7.33
C ARG A 298 -13.18 -17.86 8.66
N GLY A 299 -13.53 -16.58 8.64
CA GLY A 299 -13.62 -15.75 9.84
C GLY A 299 -12.27 -15.48 10.52
N GLN A 300 -11.16 -15.72 9.81
CA GLN A 300 -9.78 -15.61 10.30
C GLN A 300 -9.12 -14.27 9.91
N LEU A 301 -9.77 -13.42 9.12
CA LEU A 301 -9.26 -12.09 8.80
C LEU A 301 -9.44 -11.13 10.00
N ILE A 302 -8.33 -10.69 10.59
CA ILE A 302 -8.27 -9.77 11.75
C ILE A 302 -7.67 -8.41 11.40
N GLN A 303 -7.82 -7.99 10.15
CA GLN A 303 -7.47 -6.65 9.69
C GLN A 303 -8.41 -6.26 8.55
N ARG A 304 -8.63 -4.97 8.36
CA ARG A 304 -9.28 -4.45 7.15
C ARG A 304 -8.22 -4.16 6.08
N VAL A 305 -8.60 -4.35 4.82
CA VAL A 305 -7.71 -4.21 3.68
C VAL A 305 -8.41 -3.43 2.56
N ALA A 306 -7.92 -2.22 2.29
CA ALA A 306 -8.31 -1.48 1.10
C ALA A 306 -7.18 -1.61 0.06
N TYR A 307 -7.47 -1.94 -1.19
CA TYR A 307 -6.37 -2.20 -2.14
C TYR A 307 -6.49 -1.45 -3.46
N GLY A 308 -5.34 -1.04 -3.98
CA GLY A 308 -5.17 -0.64 -5.36
C GLY A 308 -5.14 -1.87 -6.25
N TYR A 309 -6.04 -1.93 -7.23
CA TYR A 309 -6.10 -3.04 -8.17
C TYR A 309 -5.03 -2.86 -9.27
N GLU A 310 -4.03 -3.75 -9.30
CA GLU A 310 -2.80 -3.58 -10.08
C GLU A 310 -2.78 -4.30 -11.45
N ASP A 311 -3.51 -5.41 -11.56
CA ASP A 311 -3.40 -6.37 -12.70
C ASP A 311 -3.88 -5.82 -14.04
N VAL A 312 -4.40 -4.60 -14.07
CA VAL A 312 -4.97 -3.95 -15.26
C VAL A 312 -3.96 -3.06 -16.01
N PHE A 313 -2.88 -2.64 -15.36
CA PHE A 313 -1.93 -1.73 -15.97
C PHE A 313 -0.97 -2.46 -16.91
N GLY A 314 -0.89 -1.99 -18.16
CA GLY A 314 -0.03 -2.56 -19.21
C GLY A 314 -0.66 -3.71 -19.99
N VAL A 315 -1.96 -3.96 -19.79
CA VAL A 315 -2.73 -5.00 -20.49
C VAL A 315 -4.04 -4.48 -21.11
N ILE A 316 -4.55 -3.33 -20.63
CA ILE A 316 -5.66 -2.63 -21.29
C ILE A 316 -5.14 -2.01 -22.59
N LYS A 317 -5.67 -2.49 -23.72
CA LYS A 317 -5.35 -2.02 -25.08
C LYS A 317 -6.12 -0.75 -25.44
N ASP A 318 -7.42 -0.68 -25.11
CA ASP A 318 -8.24 0.52 -25.27
C ASP A 318 -8.43 1.21 -23.92
N LEU A 319 -7.78 2.36 -23.72
CA LEU A 319 -7.91 3.14 -22.49
C LEU A 319 -9.34 3.64 -22.22
N GLY A 320 -10.25 3.58 -23.21
CA GLY A 320 -11.69 3.77 -23.03
C GLY A 320 -12.33 2.77 -22.07
N GLU A 321 -11.71 1.60 -21.83
CA GLU A 321 -12.18 0.59 -20.89
C GLU A 321 -12.02 1.00 -19.42
N LEU A 322 -11.18 2.00 -19.12
CA LEU A 322 -10.98 2.50 -17.76
C LEU A 322 -12.26 2.96 -17.08
N LYS A 323 -13.26 3.43 -17.85
CA LYS A 323 -14.60 3.77 -17.34
C LYS A 323 -15.27 2.61 -16.59
N ASN A 324 -14.98 1.36 -16.97
CA ASN A 324 -15.54 0.17 -16.34
C ASN A 324 -14.89 -0.14 -14.97
N LEU A 325 -13.71 0.43 -14.71
CA LEU A 325 -13.00 0.27 -13.45
C LEU A 325 -13.40 1.34 -12.43
N ALA A 326 -13.80 2.53 -12.89
CA ALA A 326 -14.26 3.61 -12.01
C ALA A 326 -15.39 3.16 -11.08
N SER A 327 -16.37 2.40 -11.60
CA SER A 327 -17.50 1.88 -10.81
C SER A 327 -17.12 0.80 -9.79
N LYS A 328 -15.92 0.24 -9.87
CA LYS A 328 -15.44 -0.77 -8.90
C LYS A 328 -14.83 -0.14 -7.65
N ILE A 329 -14.42 1.13 -7.71
CA ILE A 329 -13.82 1.83 -6.57
C ILE A 329 -14.85 1.91 -5.43
N GLY A 330 -14.43 1.53 -4.24
CA GLY A 330 -15.28 1.43 -3.05
C GLY A 330 -16.07 0.13 -2.92
N SER A 331 -16.09 -0.74 -3.94
CA SER A 331 -16.79 -2.03 -3.89
C SER A 331 -16.00 -3.10 -3.13
N GLY A 332 -16.72 -4.02 -2.47
CA GLY A 332 -16.15 -5.07 -1.63
C GLY A 332 -17.00 -5.34 -0.39
N THR A 333 -16.39 -5.93 0.63
CA THR A 333 -16.97 -6.12 1.97
C THR A 333 -16.56 -4.98 2.90
N ASP A 334 -17.05 -5.01 4.15
CA ASP A 334 -16.57 -4.11 5.20
C ASP A 334 -15.10 -4.37 5.62
N LYS A 335 -14.51 -5.50 5.20
CA LYS A 335 -13.12 -5.85 5.49
C LYS A 335 -12.20 -5.82 4.29
N ILE A 336 -12.67 -6.08 3.07
CA ILE A 336 -11.85 -6.07 1.86
C ILE A 336 -12.55 -5.26 0.78
N TRP A 337 -11.97 -4.16 0.32
CA TRP A 337 -12.55 -3.35 -0.76
C TRP A 337 -11.51 -2.76 -1.70
N ILE A 338 -11.94 -2.44 -2.92
CA ILE A 338 -11.11 -1.76 -3.91
C ILE A 338 -11.03 -0.28 -3.54
N ASN A 339 -9.81 0.21 -3.35
CA ASN A 339 -9.51 1.60 -2.99
C ASN A 339 -9.22 2.46 -4.23
N SER A 340 -8.44 1.92 -5.16
CA SER A 340 -7.97 2.62 -6.36
C SER A 340 -7.69 1.62 -7.48
N ILE A 341 -7.33 2.15 -8.65
CA ILE A 341 -6.64 1.39 -9.68
C ILE A 341 -5.19 1.86 -9.70
N ALA A 342 -4.26 0.95 -9.43
CA ALA A 342 -2.88 1.29 -9.12
C ALA A 342 -1.93 0.82 -10.23
N PRO A 343 -1.34 1.72 -11.03
CA PRO A 343 -0.09 1.40 -11.70
C PRO A 343 1.00 1.04 -10.66
N SER A 344 1.97 0.22 -11.04
CA SER A 344 2.96 -0.35 -10.09
C SER A 344 3.83 0.74 -9.51
N ASN A 345 4.50 1.48 -10.39
CA ASN A 345 5.53 2.44 -10.06
C ASN A 345 5.73 3.41 -11.23
N VAL A 346 5.73 4.71 -10.95
CA VAL A 346 6.05 5.75 -11.95
C VAL A 346 7.54 6.07 -12.00
N ASP A 347 8.30 5.62 -11.00
CA ASP A 347 9.75 5.68 -10.97
C ASP A 347 10.39 4.53 -10.17
N GLY A 348 11.68 4.65 -9.85
CA GLY A 348 12.42 3.72 -9.00
C GLY A 348 12.58 4.20 -7.57
N ALA A 349 13.31 3.42 -6.76
CA ALA A 349 13.67 3.73 -5.38
C ALA A 349 15.21 3.75 -5.19
N GLY A 350 15.69 4.39 -4.12
CA GLY A 350 17.13 4.55 -3.85
C GLY A 350 17.86 5.31 -4.98
N GLY A 351 18.96 4.76 -5.50
CA GLY A 351 19.68 5.37 -6.64
C GLY A 351 18.85 5.53 -7.93
N ARG A 352 17.69 4.86 -8.03
CA ARG A 352 16.80 4.92 -9.20
C ARG A 352 15.63 5.90 -9.05
N VAL A 353 15.57 6.67 -7.97
CA VAL A 353 14.62 7.77 -7.80
C VAL A 353 14.74 8.75 -8.96
N CYS A 354 13.63 9.06 -9.62
CA CYS A 354 13.63 10.01 -10.75
C CYS A 354 13.75 11.44 -10.22
N SER A 355 14.94 12.02 -10.30
CA SER A 355 15.24 13.30 -9.67
C SER A 355 15.68 14.36 -10.65
N SER A 356 15.33 15.63 -10.36
CA SER A 356 15.89 16.79 -11.06
C SER A 356 17.14 17.34 -10.37
N GLN A 357 17.48 16.81 -9.18
CA GLN A 357 18.62 17.26 -8.41
C GLN A 357 19.93 16.69 -8.98
N PRO A 358 21.01 17.49 -9.07
CA PRO A 358 22.29 16.99 -9.51
C PRO A 358 22.84 15.97 -8.50
N LYS A 359 23.24 14.80 -9.00
CA LYS A 359 23.93 13.78 -8.18
C LYS A 359 25.36 14.22 -7.90
N GLN A 360 25.72 14.26 -6.62
CA GLN A 360 27.06 14.56 -6.10
C GLN A 360 27.83 13.27 -5.75
N GLY A 361 27.10 12.24 -5.30
CA GLY A 361 27.62 10.91 -4.99
C GLY A 361 27.09 9.85 -5.96
N LEU A 362 27.68 8.66 -5.92
CA LEU A 362 27.25 7.51 -6.74
C LEU A 362 26.54 6.48 -5.87
N TYR A 363 25.43 5.92 -6.36
CA TYR A 363 24.89 4.58 -6.12
C TYR A 363 25.44 3.60 -7.15
N ALA A 364 25.38 2.30 -6.85
CA ALA A 364 25.89 1.26 -7.75
C ALA A 364 25.18 1.30 -9.11
N THR A 365 23.93 1.75 -9.10
CA THR A 365 23.09 1.88 -10.28
C THR A 365 23.11 3.28 -10.88
N ASP A 366 23.89 4.24 -10.39
CA ASP A 366 23.83 5.63 -10.91
C ASP A 366 24.44 5.79 -12.29
N TYR A 367 25.47 5.02 -12.63
CA TYR A 367 25.97 4.98 -14.01
C TYR A 367 24.95 4.35 -14.97
N VAL A 368 24.05 3.52 -14.42
CA VAL A 368 22.94 2.90 -15.13
C VAL A 368 21.80 3.92 -15.22
N TYR A 369 21.38 4.54 -14.11
CA TYR A 369 20.26 5.47 -14.03
C TYR A 369 20.73 6.86 -13.53
N PRO A 370 21.40 7.66 -14.37
CA PRO A 370 21.98 8.93 -13.94
C PRO A 370 20.93 9.90 -13.40
N MET A 371 19.73 9.91 -13.99
CA MET A 371 18.58 10.72 -13.55
C MET A 371 17.50 9.91 -12.83
N GLY A 372 17.75 8.62 -12.55
CA GLY A 372 16.75 7.67 -12.07
C GLY A 372 15.89 7.05 -13.17
N ALA A 373 15.02 6.12 -12.79
CA ALA A 373 14.10 5.44 -13.70
C ALA A 373 12.84 6.30 -13.89
N CYS A 374 12.86 7.25 -14.83
CA CYS A 374 11.78 8.22 -15.00
C CYS A 374 10.67 7.71 -15.93
N GLN A 375 9.70 6.94 -15.42
CA GLN A 375 8.67 6.29 -16.25
C GLN A 375 7.65 7.26 -16.90
N LEU A 376 7.57 8.48 -16.40
CA LEU A 376 6.74 9.54 -16.96
C LEU A 376 7.46 10.41 -18.00
N ASP A 377 8.78 10.27 -18.13
CA ASP A 377 9.59 11.08 -19.03
C ASP A 377 9.72 10.41 -20.41
N THR A 378 9.29 11.08 -21.48
CA THR A 378 9.37 10.58 -22.86
C THR A 378 10.79 10.61 -23.43
N GLU A 379 11.66 11.46 -22.87
CA GLU A 379 13.07 11.58 -23.25
C GLU A 379 13.95 10.54 -22.57
N TYR A 380 13.41 9.85 -21.56
CA TYR A 380 14.12 8.74 -20.93
C TYR A 380 14.39 7.64 -21.95
N ARG A 381 15.67 7.36 -22.17
CA ARG A 381 16.17 6.32 -23.08
C ARG A 381 16.88 5.21 -22.31
N GLY A 382 16.50 5.01 -21.05
CA GLY A 382 17.16 4.06 -20.17
C GLY A 382 18.65 4.36 -19.96
N PRO A 383 19.36 3.43 -19.33
CA PRO A 383 20.80 3.49 -19.12
C PRO A 383 21.62 3.56 -20.41
N GLY A 384 22.45 4.59 -20.56
CA GLY A 384 23.37 4.72 -21.69
C GLY A 384 22.69 4.87 -23.06
N GLN A 385 21.44 5.38 -23.11
CA GLN A 385 20.62 5.47 -24.31
C GLN A 385 20.30 4.12 -24.99
N ARG A 386 20.25 3.05 -24.21
CA ARG A 386 20.00 1.68 -24.71
C ARG A 386 18.53 1.33 -24.85
N ALA A 387 17.61 2.11 -24.28
CA ALA A 387 16.18 1.88 -24.49
C ALA A 387 15.74 2.34 -25.88
N ALA A 388 14.86 1.55 -26.50
CA ALA A 388 14.22 1.94 -27.74
C ALA A 388 13.50 3.30 -27.60
N PRO A 389 13.45 4.11 -28.68
CA PRO A 389 12.67 5.33 -28.68
C PRO A 389 11.19 5.05 -28.37
N LEU A 390 10.65 5.73 -27.37
CA LEU A 390 9.22 5.69 -27.07
C LEU A 390 8.43 6.38 -28.17
N GLN A 391 7.40 5.69 -28.69
CA GLN A 391 6.45 6.26 -29.65
C GLN A 391 5.28 6.92 -28.91
N ALA A 392 4.81 6.28 -27.84
CA ALA A 392 3.81 6.79 -26.92
C ALA A 392 4.26 6.60 -25.46
N ASN A 393 3.64 7.36 -24.54
CA ASN A 393 3.89 7.19 -23.11
C ASN A 393 2.61 6.73 -22.42
N TYR A 394 2.45 5.41 -22.37
CA TYR A 394 1.29 4.75 -21.78
C TYR A 394 0.98 5.20 -20.35
N PHE A 395 1.98 5.52 -19.52
CA PHE A 395 1.71 6.05 -18.17
C PHE A 395 0.97 7.40 -18.24
N ARG A 396 1.42 8.30 -19.12
CA ARG A 396 0.78 9.61 -19.29
C ARG A 396 -0.61 9.48 -19.92
N ASP A 397 -0.73 8.63 -20.92
CA ASP A 397 -2.02 8.37 -21.59
C ASP A 397 -3.01 7.73 -20.61
N TRP A 398 -2.54 6.79 -19.78
CA TRP A 398 -3.32 6.20 -18.70
C TRP A 398 -3.76 7.23 -17.66
N LEU A 399 -2.88 8.13 -17.24
CA LEU A 399 -3.22 9.21 -16.29
C LEU A 399 -4.30 10.13 -16.89
N GLN A 400 -4.12 10.58 -18.13
CA GLN A 400 -5.11 11.41 -18.83
C GLN A 400 -6.46 10.71 -18.96
N ALA A 401 -6.46 9.44 -19.35
CA ALA A 401 -7.67 8.63 -19.46
C ALA A 401 -8.30 8.37 -18.08
N SER A 402 -7.49 8.14 -17.04
CA SER A 402 -7.98 7.97 -15.67
C SER A 402 -8.73 9.22 -15.19
N GLY A 403 -8.16 10.40 -15.44
CA GLY A 403 -8.82 11.67 -15.12
C GLY A 403 -10.12 11.87 -15.91
N ARG A 404 -10.08 11.60 -17.23
CA ARG A 404 -11.25 11.68 -18.11
C ARG A 404 -12.40 10.77 -17.67
N TYR A 405 -12.09 9.57 -17.18
CA TYR A 405 -13.08 8.55 -16.84
C TYR A 405 -13.34 8.41 -15.33
N GLY A 406 -12.81 9.31 -14.49
CA GLY A 406 -13.04 9.32 -13.04
C GLY A 406 -12.43 8.12 -12.31
N VAL A 407 -11.35 7.53 -12.83
CA VAL A 407 -10.61 6.48 -12.16
C VAL A 407 -9.67 7.09 -11.13
N ARG A 408 -9.78 6.62 -9.88
CA ARG A 408 -8.91 7.06 -8.79
C ARG A 408 -7.50 6.47 -8.92
N PHE A 409 -6.51 7.35 -8.96
CA PHE A 409 -5.08 7.03 -8.87
C PHE A 409 -4.63 7.12 -7.41
N ALA A 410 -4.17 6.01 -6.83
CA ALA A 410 -3.56 5.91 -5.50
C ALA A 410 -2.89 4.54 -5.35
N ASN A 411 -2.20 4.28 -4.24
CA ASN A 411 -1.46 3.04 -3.99
C ASN A 411 -0.35 2.77 -5.04
N THR A 412 0.17 3.84 -5.65
CA THR A 412 1.19 3.79 -6.72
C THR A 412 2.49 4.34 -6.19
N HIS A 413 3.59 3.60 -6.40
CA HIS A 413 4.93 4.06 -6.04
C HIS A 413 5.29 5.33 -6.84
N VAL A 414 5.59 6.40 -6.11
CA VAL A 414 6.18 7.67 -6.59
C VAL A 414 7.26 8.04 -5.58
N SER A 415 8.47 8.39 -5.98
CA SER A 415 9.54 8.64 -4.99
C SER A 415 10.33 9.91 -5.27
N GLY A 416 10.60 10.21 -6.54
CA GLY A 416 11.46 11.32 -6.93
C GLY A 416 10.75 12.64 -7.19
N ASP A 417 11.45 13.74 -6.91
CA ASP A 417 10.94 15.11 -7.02
C ASP A 417 10.45 15.40 -8.44
N ARG A 418 11.18 14.93 -9.46
CA ARG A 418 10.78 15.11 -10.88
C ARG A 418 9.49 14.35 -11.21
N SER A 419 9.30 13.16 -10.66
CA SER A 419 8.06 12.39 -10.83
C SER A 419 6.87 13.12 -10.23
N TYR A 420 7.01 13.68 -9.02
CA TYR A 420 5.96 14.50 -8.41
C TYR A 420 5.64 15.74 -9.25
N SER A 421 6.65 16.47 -9.74
CA SER A 421 6.43 17.64 -10.59
C SER A 421 5.62 17.28 -11.84
N ILE A 422 5.97 16.18 -12.53
CA ILE A 422 5.25 15.73 -13.74
C ILE A 422 3.83 15.29 -13.40
N LEU A 423 3.62 14.56 -12.30
CA LEU A 423 2.30 14.12 -11.87
C LEU A 423 1.39 15.29 -11.51
N LEU A 424 1.89 16.26 -10.74
CA LEU A 424 1.13 17.46 -10.36
C LEU A 424 0.80 18.32 -11.59
N ALA A 425 1.75 18.50 -12.51
CA ALA A 425 1.48 19.18 -13.78
C ALA A 425 0.42 18.44 -14.62
N THR A 426 0.46 17.11 -14.64
CA THR A 426 -0.53 16.27 -15.33
C THR A 426 -1.90 16.39 -14.67
N MET A 427 -1.98 16.38 -13.34
CA MET A 427 -3.21 16.64 -12.60
C MET A 427 -3.79 18.02 -12.92
N GLU A 428 -2.96 19.06 -12.98
CA GLU A 428 -3.42 20.41 -13.36
C GLU A 428 -3.98 20.43 -14.78
N GLN A 429 -3.33 19.76 -15.73
CA GLN A 429 -3.84 19.62 -17.10
C GLN A 429 -5.20 18.92 -17.16
N ILE A 430 -5.33 17.80 -16.44
CA ILE A 430 -6.59 17.05 -16.33
C ILE A 430 -7.69 17.93 -15.73
N GLN A 431 -7.42 18.62 -14.63
CA GLN A 431 -8.42 19.49 -13.99
C GLN A 431 -8.82 20.68 -14.88
N LYS A 432 -7.87 21.25 -15.64
CA LYS A 432 -8.17 22.30 -16.63
C LYS A 432 -9.09 21.79 -17.74
N GLN A 433 -8.93 20.54 -18.16
CA GLN A 433 -9.70 19.96 -19.27
C GLN A 433 -11.06 19.39 -18.84
N TYR A 434 -11.13 18.73 -17.68
CA TYR A 434 -12.29 17.96 -17.25
C TYR A 434 -12.94 18.45 -15.95
N GLY A 435 -12.40 19.52 -15.34
CA GLY A 435 -12.86 20.10 -14.09
C GLY A 435 -12.11 19.56 -12.86
N PRO A 436 -12.21 20.26 -11.71
CA PRO A 436 -11.45 19.94 -10.50
C PRO A 436 -11.73 18.54 -9.94
N ASP A 437 -12.94 18.02 -10.14
CA ASP A 437 -13.32 16.68 -9.65
C ASP A 437 -12.66 15.54 -10.42
N ALA A 438 -12.06 15.79 -11.60
CA ALA A 438 -11.45 14.76 -12.43
C ALA A 438 -10.26 14.05 -11.77
N THR A 439 -9.58 14.71 -10.82
CA THR A 439 -8.51 14.09 -10.00
C THR A 439 -8.88 14.07 -8.52
N ARG A 440 -10.18 14.09 -8.19
CA ARG A 440 -10.64 14.08 -6.80
C ARG A 440 -10.14 12.83 -6.10
N ASN A 441 -9.61 13.01 -4.89
CA ASN A 441 -9.06 11.95 -4.04
C ASN A 441 -7.90 11.17 -4.66
N TRP A 442 -7.25 11.69 -5.71
CA TRP A 442 -5.99 11.14 -6.18
C TRP A 442 -4.92 11.30 -5.10
N ALA A 443 -4.07 10.28 -4.96
CA ALA A 443 -3.03 10.25 -3.96
C ALA A 443 -1.69 9.77 -4.51
N LEU A 444 -0.61 10.34 -3.97
CA LEU A 444 0.77 10.09 -4.36
C LEU A 444 1.53 9.53 -3.14
N ASP A 445 2.14 8.36 -3.27
CA ASP A 445 2.74 7.64 -2.13
C ASP A 445 4.22 8.03 -1.89
N HIS A 446 4.80 7.54 -0.79
CA HIS A 446 6.17 7.68 -0.27
C HIS A 446 6.62 9.07 0.21
N CYS A 447 6.60 10.08 -0.65
CA CYS A 447 7.19 11.40 -0.38
C CYS A 447 8.70 11.35 -0.11
N ASP A 448 9.45 10.47 -0.80
CA ASP A 448 10.89 10.28 -0.56
C ASP A 448 11.68 11.57 -0.83
N MET A 449 11.46 12.18 -2.00
CA MET A 449 11.93 13.50 -2.34
C MET A 449 10.82 14.30 -3.02
N VAL A 450 10.35 15.37 -2.40
CA VAL A 450 9.35 16.28 -2.98
C VAL A 450 9.93 17.67 -3.10
N ASN A 451 9.83 18.27 -4.28
CA ASN A 451 10.33 19.61 -4.51
C ASN A 451 9.46 20.64 -3.74
N PRO A 452 10.04 21.44 -2.83
CA PRO A 452 9.29 22.48 -2.12
C PRO A 452 8.56 23.47 -3.04
N ALA A 453 9.09 23.70 -4.24
CA ALA A 453 8.48 24.59 -5.23
C ALA A 453 7.13 24.08 -5.77
N ASP A 454 6.88 22.77 -5.68
CA ASP A 454 5.64 22.16 -6.19
C ASP A 454 4.49 22.18 -5.16
N LEU A 455 4.79 22.45 -3.88
CA LEU A 455 3.82 22.36 -2.79
C LEU A 455 2.61 23.31 -2.96
N PRO A 456 2.77 24.58 -3.40
CA PRO A 456 1.62 25.45 -3.66
C PRO A 456 0.69 24.89 -4.73
N LEU A 457 1.24 24.29 -5.79
CA LEU A 457 0.43 23.64 -6.82
C LEU A 457 -0.28 22.40 -6.25
N ALA A 458 0.42 21.60 -5.45
CA ALA A 458 -0.15 20.42 -4.83
C ALA A 458 -1.36 20.75 -3.93
N GLY A 459 -1.26 21.82 -3.14
CA GLY A 459 -2.37 22.34 -2.35
C GLY A 459 -3.53 22.86 -3.20
N LYS A 460 -3.25 23.65 -4.25
CA LYS A 460 -4.27 24.14 -5.19
C LYS A 460 -5.04 23.00 -5.85
N LEU A 461 -4.38 21.90 -6.19
CA LEU A 461 -4.99 20.73 -6.81
C LEU A 461 -5.75 19.83 -5.84
N GLY A 462 -5.61 20.05 -4.52
CA GLY A 462 -6.18 19.20 -3.49
C GLY A 462 -5.56 17.80 -3.47
N ALA A 463 -4.28 17.67 -3.88
CA ALA A 463 -3.58 16.39 -3.92
C ALA A 463 -3.41 15.81 -2.51
N THR A 464 -3.59 14.49 -2.40
CA THR A 464 -3.27 13.74 -1.18
C THR A 464 -1.89 13.12 -1.31
N PHE A 465 -1.08 13.21 -0.26
CA PHE A 465 0.21 12.54 -0.15
C PHE A 465 0.13 11.48 0.93
N SER A 466 0.55 10.26 0.61
CA SER A 466 0.73 9.18 1.57
C SER A 466 2.22 9.13 1.88
N CYS A 467 2.65 9.68 3.02
CA CYS A 467 4.07 9.86 3.32
C CYS A 467 4.53 8.93 4.45
N TYR A 468 5.75 8.41 4.31
CA TYR A 468 6.44 7.66 5.37
C TYR A 468 7.64 8.39 5.96
N SER A 469 8.19 7.83 7.04
CA SER A 469 9.35 8.38 7.74
C SER A 469 10.70 7.79 7.32
N SER A 470 10.71 6.78 6.44
CA SER A 470 11.94 6.12 5.99
C SER A 470 12.99 7.05 5.33
N PRO A 471 12.62 8.10 4.58
CA PRO A 471 13.58 9.04 4.01
C PRO A 471 14.40 9.76 5.08
N ILE A 472 13.81 10.02 6.26
CA ILE A 472 14.49 10.62 7.42
C ILE A 472 15.60 9.71 7.94
N GLU A 473 15.33 8.40 8.03
CA GLU A 473 16.34 7.40 8.40
C GLU A 473 17.48 7.36 7.37
N ARG A 474 17.14 7.55 6.09
CA ARG A 474 18.10 7.58 4.98
C ARG A 474 18.73 8.95 4.73
N GLY A 475 18.47 9.95 5.56
CA GLY A 475 18.88 11.34 5.31
C GLY A 475 20.37 11.48 5.00
N ALA A 476 21.23 10.70 5.66
CA ALA A 476 22.68 10.69 5.40
C ALA A 476 23.04 10.18 3.99
N GLY A 477 22.35 9.15 3.51
CA GLY A 477 22.54 8.61 2.16
C GLY A 477 22.04 9.58 1.09
N ILE A 478 20.90 10.23 1.35
CA ILE A 478 20.35 11.27 0.47
C ILE A 478 21.29 12.48 0.43
N ALA A 479 21.84 12.90 1.57
CA ALA A 479 22.81 13.99 1.64
C ALA A 479 24.11 13.68 0.89
N ALA A 480 24.61 12.44 0.99
CA ALA A 480 25.77 12.00 0.23
C ALA A 480 25.51 11.98 -1.29
N SER A 481 24.26 11.74 -1.70
CA SER A 481 23.90 11.58 -3.10
C SER A 481 23.51 12.89 -3.77
N TYR A 482 22.79 13.77 -3.08
CA TYR A 482 22.19 14.98 -3.65
C TYR A 482 22.59 16.27 -2.90
N GLY A 483 23.39 16.15 -1.84
CA GLY A 483 23.82 17.26 -1.00
C GLY A 483 22.95 17.47 0.24
N GLU A 484 23.54 18.09 1.27
CA GLU A 484 22.88 18.35 2.56
C GLU A 484 21.60 19.18 2.40
N GLU A 485 21.59 20.16 1.51
CA GLU A 485 20.41 21.00 1.28
C GLU A 485 19.20 20.20 0.82
N VAL A 486 19.40 19.25 -0.10
CA VAL A 486 18.33 18.38 -0.60
C VAL A 486 17.80 17.50 0.53
N ALA A 487 18.69 16.87 1.29
CA ALA A 487 18.30 16.05 2.44
C ALA A 487 17.55 16.84 3.52
N GLN A 488 17.84 18.13 3.70
CA GLN A 488 17.16 18.96 4.70
C GLN A 488 15.80 19.50 4.22
N LYS A 489 15.57 19.64 2.90
CA LYS A 489 14.40 20.31 2.34
C LYS A 489 13.41 19.40 1.60
N PHE A 490 13.85 18.30 1.02
CA PHE A 490 13.04 17.50 0.09
C PHE A 490 12.42 16.26 0.75
N ILE A 491 12.99 15.76 1.85
CA ILE A 491 12.63 14.44 2.38
C ILE A 491 11.41 14.51 3.31
N SER A 492 10.33 13.84 2.91
CA SER A 492 9.02 13.84 3.59
C SER A 492 8.65 15.22 4.16
N PRO A 493 8.48 16.29 3.35
CA PRO A 493 8.29 17.66 3.83
C PRO A 493 6.83 17.91 4.26
N VAL A 494 6.39 17.14 5.26
CA VAL A 494 4.99 17.02 5.67
C VAL A 494 4.44 18.34 6.21
N LYS A 495 5.20 19.08 7.04
CA LYS A 495 4.70 20.34 7.60
C LYS A 495 4.49 21.37 6.50
N SER A 496 5.43 21.46 5.57
CA SER A 496 5.33 22.35 4.42
C SER A 496 4.18 21.97 3.49
N MET A 497 3.94 20.67 3.24
CA MET A 497 2.78 20.18 2.48
C MET A 497 1.45 20.60 3.11
N LEU A 498 1.30 20.38 4.42
CA LEU A 498 0.10 20.75 5.17
C LEU A 498 -0.13 22.27 5.12
N ASN A 499 0.92 23.07 5.31
CA ASN A 499 0.85 24.53 5.24
C ASN A 499 0.45 25.04 3.85
N ALA A 500 0.83 24.32 2.79
CA ALA A 500 0.45 24.65 1.41
C ALA A 500 -1.01 24.26 1.08
N GLY A 501 -1.70 23.54 1.97
CA GLY A 501 -3.08 23.06 1.76
C GLY A 501 -3.19 21.69 1.11
N ALA A 502 -2.07 20.97 0.93
CA ALA A 502 -2.11 19.58 0.51
C ALA A 502 -2.61 18.69 1.66
N LYS A 503 -3.26 17.57 1.33
CA LYS A 503 -3.64 16.57 2.33
C LYS A 503 -2.48 15.61 2.52
N VAL A 504 -2.15 15.27 3.76
CA VAL A 504 -1.08 14.30 4.05
C VAL A 504 -1.60 13.22 4.99
N VAL A 505 -1.41 11.97 4.60
CA VAL A 505 -1.69 10.77 5.40
C VAL A 505 -0.40 10.01 5.65
N PHE A 506 -0.45 9.04 6.56
CA PHE A 506 0.73 8.29 6.98
C PHE A 506 0.75 6.88 6.40
N GLU A 507 1.90 6.48 5.88
CA GLU A 507 2.20 5.10 5.53
C GLU A 507 3.49 4.61 6.19
N MET A 508 3.64 3.28 6.33
CA MET A 508 4.83 2.69 6.91
C MET A 508 5.83 2.20 5.87
N ASP A 509 5.34 1.55 4.80
CA ASP A 509 6.12 0.90 3.74
C ASP A 509 7.41 0.21 4.25
N SER A 510 7.28 -0.46 5.39
CA SER A 510 8.36 -1.16 6.10
C SER A 510 7.78 -2.05 7.20
N ASP A 511 8.60 -2.98 7.72
CA ASP A 511 8.24 -3.81 8.88
C ASP A 511 8.56 -3.18 10.23
N ALA A 512 8.81 -1.86 10.23
CA ALA A 512 9.03 -1.09 11.44
C ALA A 512 7.80 -1.16 12.36
N ASN A 513 8.00 -0.82 13.64
CA ASN A 513 6.87 -0.56 14.52
C ASN A 513 6.21 0.77 14.11
N VAL A 514 4.88 0.79 13.97
CA VAL A 514 4.10 2.00 13.63
C VAL A 514 4.44 3.19 14.52
N TRP A 515 4.61 2.95 15.82
CA TRP A 515 4.91 4.01 16.78
C TRP A 515 6.35 4.53 16.64
N GLN A 516 7.29 3.69 16.24
CA GLN A 516 8.65 4.12 15.89
C GLN A 516 8.63 5.00 14.64
N ALA A 517 7.83 4.64 13.65
CA ALA A 517 7.73 5.39 12.42
C ALA A 517 7.05 6.76 12.64
N LEU A 518 6.05 6.85 13.53
CA LEU A 518 5.45 8.11 13.98
C LEU A 518 6.41 8.96 14.82
N GLU A 519 7.15 8.34 15.75
CA GLU A 519 8.18 9.04 16.54
C GLU A 519 9.20 9.70 15.63
N ARG A 520 9.70 8.98 14.62
CA ARG A 520 10.63 9.53 13.63
C ARG A 520 10.04 10.73 12.87
N LEU A 521 8.75 10.74 12.58
CA LEU A 521 8.10 11.89 11.91
C LEU A 521 8.01 13.12 12.85
N ILE A 522 7.76 12.90 14.14
CA ILE A 522 7.67 13.95 15.18
C ILE A 522 9.06 14.52 15.51
N THR A 523 10.03 13.65 15.77
CA THR A 523 11.37 14.06 16.22
C THR A 523 12.28 14.44 15.05
N ARG A 524 12.03 13.86 13.87
CA ARG A 524 12.85 13.94 12.66
C ARG A 524 14.28 13.38 12.86
N LYS A 525 14.47 12.52 13.87
CA LYS A 525 15.76 11.90 14.22
C LYS A 525 15.97 10.59 13.46
N ASP A 526 17.12 10.41 12.83
CA ASP A 526 17.56 9.10 12.35
C ASP A 526 18.05 8.20 13.51
N SER A 527 18.36 6.93 13.23
CA SER A 527 18.88 5.99 14.23
C SER A 527 20.19 6.41 14.88
N LYS A 528 20.95 7.34 14.27
CA LYS A 528 22.19 7.91 14.80
C LYS A 528 21.96 9.20 15.59
N GLY A 529 20.71 9.66 15.69
CA GLY A 529 20.31 10.84 16.43
C GLY A 529 20.45 12.16 15.64
N LYS A 530 20.85 12.13 14.37
CA LYS A 530 20.88 13.34 13.53
C LYS A 530 19.45 13.73 13.16
N VAL A 531 19.15 15.02 13.29
CA VAL A 531 17.87 15.60 12.90
C VAL A 531 17.92 16.05 11.45
N TRP A 532 16.97 15.60 10.64
CA TRP A 532 16.85 15.97 9.23
C TRP A 532 15.57 16.76 8.96
N GLY A 533 15.67 17.94 8.37
CA GLY A 533 14.51 18.82 8.12
C GLY A 533 13.74 19.15 9.39
N PRO A 534 14.35 19.78 10.41
CA PRO A 534 13.68 20.09 11.68
C PRO A 534 12.43 20.97 11.53
N GLN A 535 12.32 21.75 10.45
CA GLN A 535 11.15 22.54 10.10
C GLN A 535 9.95 21.69 9.67
N GLU A 536 10.18 20.42 9.31
CA GLU A 536 9.16 19.48 8.83
C GLU A 536 8.55 18.62 9.94
N ARG A 537 8.88 18.90 11.21
CA ARG A 537 8.26 18.23 12.35
C ARG A 537 6.76 18.46 12.37
N VAL A 538 6.02 17.41 12.73
CA VAL A 538 4.60 17.48 13.05
C VAL A 538 4.38 17.26 14.54
N ASP A 539 3.35 17.88 15.09
CA ASP A 539 2.93 17.59 16.46
C ASP A 539 2.18 16.24 16.55
N ARG A 540 2.00 15.76 17.79
CA ARG A 540 1.33 14.48 18.09
C ARG A 540 -0.10 14.40 17.56
N THR A 541 -0.84 15.51 17.63
CA THR A 541 -2.22 15.58 17.17
C THR A 541 -2.29 15.37 15.66
N THR A 542 -1.42 16.05 14.93
CA THR A 542 -1.26 15.95 13.48
C THR A 542 -0.83 14.52 13.10
N ALA A 543 0.20 13.98 13.74
CA ALA A 543 0.67 12.62 13.48
C ALA A 543 -0.43 11.57 13.72
N LEU A 544 -1.20 11.69 14.81
CA LEU A 544 -2.29 10.77 15.09
C LEU A 544 -3.44 10.92 14.08
N LYS A 545 -3.79 12.15 13.65
CA LYS A 545 -4.79 12.37 12.59
C LYS A 545 -4.36 11.76 11.25
N MET A 546 -3.08 11.90 10.87
CA MET A 546 -2.51 11.36 9.64
C MET A 546 -2.67 9.84 9.51
N ILE A 547 -2.55 9.10 10.63
CA ILE A 547 -2.63 7.63 10.66
C ILE A 547 -4.00 7.08 11.08
N THR A 548 -4.98 7.95 11.31
CA THR A 548 -6.34 7.53 11.70
C THR A 548 -7.37 8.21 10.81
N ARG A 549 -7.93 9.35 11.22
CA ARG A 549 -9.02 10.05 10.52
C ARG A 549 -8.69 10.38 9.08
N TRP A 550 -7.53 11.00 8.83
CA TRP A 550 -7.14 11.40 7.48
C TRP A 550 -6.79 10.19 6.61
N ALA A 551 -6.19 9.15 7.20
CA ALA A 551 -6.00 7.88 6.51
C ALA A 551 -7.35 7.22 6.16
N ALA A 552 -8.37 7.29 7.02
CA ALA A 552 -9.71 6.79 6.69
C ALA A 552 -10.33 7.54 5.50
N ASP A 553 -10.10 8.84 5.38
CA ASP A 553 -10.49 9.63 4.20
C ASP A 553 -9.75 9.16 2.93
N TYR A 554 -8.44 8.88 3.02
CA TYR A 554 -7.68 8.28 1.91
C TYR A 554 -8.29 6.96 1.44
N LEU A 555 -8.84 6.17 2.36
CA LEU A 555 -9.48 4.88 2.06
C LEU A 555 -10.94 4.98 1.57
N LEU A 556 -11.46 6.20 1.41
CA LEU A 556 -12.86 6.48 1.07
C LEU A 556 -13.84 5.88 2.12
N ARG A 557 -13.45 5.96 3.40
CA ARG A 557 -14.18 5.42 4.56
C ARG A 557 -14.12 6.34 5.79
N GLY A 558 -13.88 7.64 5.61
CA GLY A 558 -13.86 8.60 6.72
C GLY A 558 -15.19 8.72 7.48
N ASP A 559 -16.31 8.37 6.83
CA ASP A 559 -17.63 8.24 7.43
C ASP A 559 -17.76 7.05 8.39
N LYS A 560 -16.92 6.02 8.25
CA LYS A 560 -16.98 4.77 9.03
C LYS A 560 -15.79 4.51 9.94
N LEU A 561 -14.61 5.06 9.64
CA LEU A 561 -13.34 4.71 10.28
C LEU A 561 -12.57 5.96 10.75
N GLY A 562 -11.48 5.71 11.48
CA GLY A 562 -10.46 6.72 11.79
C GLY A 562 -10.75 7.62 12.98
N SER A 563 -11.89 7.46 13.66
CA SER A 563 -12.22 8.18 14.89
C SER A 563 -13.19 7.41 15.78
N ILE A 564 -13.18 7.74 17.07
CA ILE A 564 -14.09 7.19 18.07
C ILE A 564 -15.31 8.11 18.17
N GLU A 565 -16.29 7.89 17.29
CA GLU A 565 -17.54 8.64 17.21
C GLU A 565 -18.72 7.66 17.10
N ALA A 566 -19.87 8.03 17.68
CA ALA A 566 -21.08 7.20 17.58
C ALA A 566 -21.46 6.94 16.11
N GLY A 567 -21.82 5.70 15.80
CA GLY A 567 -22.15 5.23 14.45
C GLY A 567 -20.97 4.75 13.62
N LYS A 568 -19.71 5.06 14.00
CA LYS A 568 -18.52 4.54 13.33
C LYS A 568 -18.17 3.13 13.76
N LEU A 569 -17.35 2.45 12.98
CA LEU A 569 -16.89 1.09 13.27
C LEU A 569 -15.95 1.11 14.49
N ALA A 570 -16.13 0.13 15.37
CA ALA A 570 -15.38 0.01 16.62
C ALA A 570 -14.02 -0.66 16.39
N ASP A 571 -13.12 0.08 15.74
CA ASP A 571 -11.70 -0.26 15.61
C ASP A 571 -10.93 0.58 16.64
N LEU A 572 -10.44 -0.05 17.71
CA LEU A 572 -9.93 0.64 18.91
C LEU A 572 -8.61 0.03 19.38
N VAL A 573 -7.74 0.84 19.98
CA VAL A 573 -6.48 0.39 20.58
C VAL A 573 -6.38 0.94 22.00
N VAL A 574 -6.13 0.07 22.98
CA VAL A 574 -5.80 0.49 24.35
C VAL A 574 -4.30 0.48 24.51
N LEU A 575 -3.69 1.63 24.81
CA LEU A 575 -2.24 1.78 24.87
C LEU A 575 -1.68 1.46 26.27
N ASN A 576 -0.43 1.02 26.30
CA ASN A 576 0.31 0.81 27.55
C ASN A 576 0.69 2.10 28.28
N ARG A 577 0.79 3.23 27.56
CA ARG A 577 1.13 4.56 28.08
C ARG A 577 0.34 5.64 27.34
N ASP A 578 0.30 6.85 27.89
CA ASP A 578 -0.43 7.99 27.30
C ASP A 578 0.39 8.66 26.18
N TYR A 579 -0.05 8.44 24.94
CA TYR A 579 0.57 8.99 23.73
C TYR A 579 0.76 10.51 23.80
N MET A 580 -0.13 11.26 24.46
CA MET A 580 -0.06 12.72 24.49
C MET A 580 0.93 13.27 25.52
N THR A 581 1.44 12.46 26.45
CA THR A 581 2.23 12.96 27.60
C THR A 581 3.58 12.28 27.80
N ILE A 582 3.79 11.05 27.32
CA ILE A 582 5.12 10.40 27.36
C ILE A 582 6.19 11.24 26.64
N PRO A 583 7.50 11.13 26.95
CA PRO A 583 8.56 11.75 26.13
C PRO A 583 8.47 11.31 24.65
N GLU A 584 8.84 12.19 23.71
CA GLU A 584 8.68 11.91 22.27
C GLU A 584 9.46 10.66 21.84
N GLU A 585 10.68 10.52 22.36
CA GLU A 585 11.59 9.41 22.12
C GLU A 585 11.07 8.08 22.67
N GLU A 586 10.14 8.12 23.62
CA GLU A 586 9.49 6.93 24.17
C GLU A 586 8.28 6.47 23.35
N ILE A 587 7.78 7.30 22.43
CA ILE A 587 6.65 6.96 21.54
C ILE A 587 6.95 5.66 20.80
N ARG A 588 8.19 5.45 20.33
CA ARG A 588 8.61 4.22 19.63
C ARG A 588 8.33 2.92 20.38
N GLY A 589 8.22 2.98 21.72
CA GLY A 589 7.95 1.82 22.59
C GLY A 589 6.47 1.68 22.98
N LEU A 590 5.55 2.43 22.36
CA LEU A 590 4.13 2.21 22.56
C LEU A 590 3.72 0.84 22.01
N GLN A 591 2.81 0.21 22.73
CA GLN A 591 2.25 -1.10 22.40
C GLN A 591 0.78 -1.15 22.78
N SER A 592 0.04 -2.01 22.08
CA SER A 592 -1.34 -2.30 22.45
C SER A 592 -1.39 -3.19 23.69
N ARG A 593 -2.27 -2.89 24.63
CA ARG A 593 -2.69 -3.79 25.71
C ARG A 593 -3.81 -4.70 25.23
N PHE A 594 -4.72 -4.19 24.40
CA PHE A 594 -5.57 -5.00 23.54
C PHE A 594 -6.08 -4.16 22.37
N THR A 595 -6.37 -4.84 21.27
CA THR A 595 -6.85 -4.23 20.01
C THR A 595 -8.22 -4.78 19.67
N VAL A 596 -9.12 -3.89 19.27
CA VAL A 596 -10.49 -4.19 18.86
C VAL A 596 -10.62 -3.94 17.36
N LEU A 597 -11.26 -4.86 16.65
CA LEU A 597 -11.61 -4.73 15.24
C LEU A 597 -13.11 -5.01 15.07
N GLY A 598 -13.87 -4.00 14.63
CA GLY A 598 -15.31 -4.10 14.49
C GLY A 598 -15.98 -4.66 15.75
N GLY A 599 -15.62 -4.11 16.91
CA GLY A 599 -16.16 -4.47 18.22
C GLY A 599 -15.65 -5.77 18.84
N LYS A 600 -14.87 -6.57 18.10
CA LYS A 600 -14.27 -7.80 18.61
C LYS A 600 -12.84 -7.56 19.06
N ILE A 601 -12.49 -7.99 20.28
CA ILE A 601 -11.11 -7.99 20.74
C ILE A 601 -10.34 -9.07 19.95
N ILE A 602 -9.34 -8.65 19.17
CA ILE A 602 -8.55 -9.53 18.28
C ILE A 602 -7.14 -9.83 18.82
N TYR A 603 -6.66 -9.01 19.76
CA TYR A 603 -5.34 -9.13 20.38
C TYR A 603 -5.42 -8.68 21.83
N VAL A 604 -4.70 -9.37 22.73
CA VAL A 604 -4.51 -8.98 24.14
C VAL A 604 -3.07 -9.24 24.55
N HIS A 605 -2.42 -8.27 25.20
CA HIS A 605 -1.10 -8.45 25.78
C HIS A 605 -1.18 -9.41 27.00
N PRO A 606 -0.22 -10.34 27.22
CA PRO A 606 -0.27 -11.32 28.30
C PRO A 606 -0.54 -10.72 29.70
N ASP A 607 0.18 -9.67 30.07
CA ASP A 607 -0.04 -8.99 31.36
C ASP A 607 -1.47 -8.47 31.53
N PHE A 608 -2.06 -7.93 30.46
CA PHE A 608 -3.43 -7.41 30.50
C PHE A 608 -4.46 -8.54 30.53
N ALA A 609 -4.20 -9.62 29.79
CA ALA A 609 -5.01 -10.84 29.85
C ALA A 609 -5.03 -11.43 31.26
N GLN A 610 -3.91 -11.37 31.98
CA GLN A 610 -3.81 -11.80 33.37
C GLN A 610 -4.51 -10.82 34.33
N GLU A 611 -4.25 -9.52 34.21
CA GLU A 611 -4.82 -8.47 35.08
C GLU A 611 -6.35 -8.48 35.08
N TYR A 612 -6.97 -8.73 33.92
CA TYR A 612 -8.43 -8.68 33.74
C TYR A 612 -9.08 -10.06 33.53
N ASN A 613 -8.32 -11.16 33.64
CA ASN A 613 -8.75 -12.50 33.24
C ASN A 613 -9.42 -12.50 31.84
N LEU A 614 -8.86 -11.72 30.92
CA LEU A 614 -9.43 -11.39 29.63
C LEU A 614 -8.91 -12.36 28.56
N ARG A 615 -9.73 -13.34 28.17
CA ARG A 615 -9.40 -14.32 27.11
C ARG A 615 -10.53 -14.45 26.07
N PRO A 616 -10.75 -13.41 25.23
CA PRO A 616 -11.80 -13.43 24.23
C PRO A 616 -11.57 -14.54 23.19
N ALA A 617 -12.64 -15.20 22.76
CA ALA A 617 -12.55 -16.24 21.76
C ALA A 617 -11.99 -15.70 20.43
N GLY A 618 -10.96 -16.34 19.90
CA GLY A 618 -10.29 -15.95 18.65
C GLY A 618 -9.28 -14.80 18.78
N ALA A 619 -9.13 -14.20 19.97
CA ALA A 619 -8.09 -13.21 20.23
C ALA A 619 -6.72 -13.86 20.39
N VAL A 620 -5.68 -13.21 19.85
CA VAL A 620 -4.29 -13.62 20.07
C VAL A 620 -3.81 -13.07 21.40
N VAL A 621 -3.26 -13.94 22.26
CA VAL A 621 -2.63 -13.55 23.52
C VAL A 621 -1.13 -13.80 23.42
N SER A 622 -0.33 -12.75 23.23
CA SER A 622 1.13 -12.84 23.03
C SER A 622 1.78 -11.45 23.11
N THR A 623 3.11 -11.38 23.20
CA THR A 623 3.82 -10.10 23.04
C THR A 623 4.04 -9.78 21.56
N TYR A 624 4.29 -8.50 21.23
CA TYR A 624 4.67 -8.12 19.87
C TYR A 624 5.94 -8.84 19.41
N ASP A 625 6.96 -8.94 20.27
CA ASP A 625 8.24 -9.55 19.92
C ASP A 625 8.11 -11.05 19.63
N GLU A 626 7.30 -11.78 20.40
CA GLU A 626 6.98 -13.19 20.12
C GLU A 626 6.28 -13.36 18.78
N LEU A 627 5.30 -12.51 18.48
CA LEU A 627 4.55 -12.57 17.22
C LEU A 627 5.43 -12.17 16.04
N LYS A 628 6.31 -11.17 16.21
CA LYS A 628 7.29 -10.76 15.21
C LYS A 628 8.27 -11.90 14.91
N ALA A 629 8.75 -12.60 15.94
CA ALA A 629 9.66 -13.75 15.79
C ALA A 629 9.02 -14.96 15.08
N ARG A 630 7.69 -15.10 15.12
CA ARG A 630 6.95 -16.17 14.41
C ARG A 630 6.79 -15.90 12.91
N ARG A 631 6.98 -14.66 12.48
CA ARG A 631 6.91 -14.30 11.05
C ARG A 631 8.18 -14.79 10.37
N ASN A 632 8.05 -15.25 9.13
CA ASN A 632 9.22 -15.24 8.26
C ASN A 632 9.62 -13.76 8.11
N PRO A 633 10.89 -13.39 8.34
CA PRO A 633 11.31 -11.99 8.26
C PRO A 633 10.91 -11.51 6.88
N LEU A 634 9.94 -10.60 6.78
CA LEU A 634 9.54 -10.03 5.50
C LEU A 634 10.80 -9.43 4.85
N ARG A 635 10.87 -9.49 3.51
CA ARG A 635 12.01 -8.92 2.79
C ARG A 635 11.96 -7.43 3.07
N ASP A 636 12.81 -6.96 3.98
CA ASP A 636 12.89 -5.54 4.33
C ASP A 636 13.41 -4.81 3.10
N TYR A 637 12.49 -4.23 2.33
CA TYR A 637 12.82 -3.42 1.17
C TYR A 637 13.43 -2.08 1.60
N SER A 638 13.44 -1.74 2.90
CA SER A 638 14.24 -0.64 3.40
C SER A 638 15.70 -1.10 3.46
N GLY A 639 16.49 -0.65 2.48
CA GLY A 639 17.89 -1.02 2.30
C GLY A 639 18.81 -0.57 3.44
N GLY A 640 18.65 -1.15 4.62
CA GLY A 640 19.50 -0.87 5.77
C GLY A 640 19.37 -1.95 6.81
N GLN A 641 20.16 -3.02 6.68
CA GLN A 641 21.06 -3.53 7.72
C GLN A 641 22.13 -4.40 7.08
N GLY A 642 23.37 -3.93 7.18
CA GLY A 642 24.63 -4.54 6.77
C GLY A 642 25.76 -3.64 7.20
#